data_AF-V5WME9-F1
#
_entry.id   AF-V5WME9-F1
#
_cell.length_a   1.000
_cell.length_b   1.000
_cell.length_c   1.000
_cell.angle_alpha   90.00
_cell.angle_beta   90.00
_cell.angle_gamma   90.00
#
_symmetry.space_group_name_H-M   'P 1'
#
loop_
_entity.id
_entity.type
_entity.pdbx_description
1 polymer ?
#
loop_
_entity_poly.entity_id
_entity_poly.type
_entity_poly.pdbx_seq_one_letter_code
_entity_poly.pdbx_strand_id
1 'polypeptide(L)'
;MYQSFIGLEIHVQLTTESKVFCSCKNHFGDEPNTNVCPVCMGLPGSLPALNEEAIKKSYAVARALNCRLSEECVFERKNYFYPDLPKNYQISQFEKPLGTDGYIDIEFNGKKKRVRIHECHLEEDAGKMVHAGDMSLLDFNRTGTPLLEIVTEPDLELAEEAEVLIQELRRIVRYLGVSDGNMEEGSMRADANVSINPAGQGLGNKVEVKNLNSSRFVRKSLSFEISRQSEIMEKGGTIVQETRLWNENRDQTEIMRTKENANDYRYFPEPDLPPFRTDKEFLSQVEDLQVELPLSRRDRYRNDYGLNELQADFICDEKFTADFFEECIQGGADPLQLVSWLSSDVQKELNRHGMVLEHSPLSSRRLVEMLQLLTQGRIHGKIAKQVLQVIFEEDKDPETIIRERNWEQITDSSAIQEIIDGVLNDFPKAVQEIQAGDSKPVKFLIGKVMQASSGRAEPKKVQQLLSSSLQVRTLDILSFGGAISGTRRGDGFIEPGDMLDIRKYLARDGEIAADLRFEEIQMGKFLSEELSPEDWAALVHRIFKLLKRGSNGILIAHGTDTLAYTAALLHWFFGSSNTPILLTAAVNPLEEDSSGVDHLKNGIMELEAAGRKGWPDLDVSGPSSVRVSVSGRVYPAYNLKFRNFEDGEQLFSTWNQNILKKTESNADLDIDRLDELPELDYVTSIFEQILKRVALVKIYPGMQSSLIKALIDQGVNCLVLELYDSGTANLSQSPFSIREALEYGKAKGVRFYCTSQQEGLVDFADYVTSHQLWKEGARAMGPDSSESAFARVIAEEFAAQLEKDDKL
;
A
#
# COMPACT_ATOMS: atom_id res chain seq x y z
N MET A 1 29.18 11.81 11.30
CA MET A 1 28.10 11.48 10.34
C MET A 1 28.73 11.14 9.01
N TYR A 2 28.43 9.94 8.53
CA TYR A 2 28.97 9.42 7.27
C TYR A 2 27.87 9.44 6.20
N GLN A 3 28.30 9.57 4.95
CA GLN A 3 27.52 9.30 3.75
C GLN A 3 27.98 7.96 3.20
N SER A 4 27.03 7.09 2.91
CA SER A 4 27.23 5.79 2.27
C SER A 4 27.05 5.92 0.76
N PHE A 5 27.88 5.20 0.01
CA PHE A 5 27.85 5.09 -1.43
C PHE A 5 27.88 3.60 -1.79
N ILE A 6 26.85 3.14 -2.50
CA ILE A 6 26.61 1.73 -2.79
C ILE A 6 26.44 1.56 -4.30
N GLY A 7 27.14 0.58 -4.87
CA GLY A 7 26.99 0.19 -6.28
C GLY A 7 26.93 -1.33 -6.41
N LEU A 8 26.20 -1.84 -7.38
CA LEU A 8 25.95 -3.28 -7.53
C LEU A 8 26.56 -3.83 -8.82
N GLU A 9 27.08 -5.05 -8.75
CA GLU A 9 27.58 -5.87 -9.87
C GLU A 9 26.56 -7.01 -10.07
N ILE A 10 25.55 -6.80 -10.91
CA ILE A 10 24.37 -7.68 -11.04
C ILE A 10 24.50 -8.55 -12.28
N HIS A 11 24.41 -9.87 -12.12
CA HIS A 11 24.57 -10.85 -13.19
C HIS A 11 23.24 -11.56 -13.47
N VAL A 12 22.78 -11.55 -14.73
CA VAL A 12 21.50 -12.12 -15.18
C VAL A 12 21.76 -13.20 -16.24
N GLN A 13 21.44 -14.45 -15.93
CA GLN A 13 21.44 -15.54 -16.91
C GLN A 13 20.29 -15.33 -17.90
N LEU A 14 20.60 -15.44 -19.19
CA LEU A 14 19.60 -15.25 -20.25
C LEU A 14 18.94 -16.59 -20.62
N THR A 15 17.61 -16.57 -20.70
CA THR A 15 16.79 -17.70 -21.15
C THR A 15 16.88 -17.81 -22.67
N THR A 16 17.75 -18.72 -23.13
CA THR A 16 18.00 -19.08 -24.54
C THR A 16 17.95 -20.60 -24.70
N GLU A 17 17.67 -21.12 -25.89
CA GLU A 17 17.71 -22.58 -26.13
C GLU A 17 19.13 -23.15 -26.02
N SER A 18 20.12 -22.35 -26.45
CA SER A 18 21.52 -22.74 -26.56
C SER A 18 22.47 -21.77 -25.85
N LYS A 19 23.68 -22.25 -25.55
CA LYS A 19 24.74 -21.53 -24.84
C LYS A 19 25.30 -20.33 -25.64
N VAL A 20 25.99 -19.39 -24.98
CA VAL A 20 26.41 -18.11 -25.60
C VAL A 20 27.48 -18.29 -26.69
N PHE A 21 28.33 -19.31 -26.57
CA PHE A 21 29.43 -19.55 -27.50
C PHE A 21 29.41 -20.95 -28.14
N CYS A 22 28.36 -21.75 -27.93
CA CYS A 22 28.23 -23.09 -28.54
C CYS A 22 26.79 -23.62 -28.58
N SER A 23 26.53 -24.63 -29.43
CA SER A 23 25.21 -25.23 -29.65
C SER A 23 24.74 -26.23 -28.58
N CYS A 24 25.28 -26.18 -27.36
CA CYS A 24 24.79 -26.99 -26.24
C CYS A 24 23.45 -26.43 -25.74
N LYS A 25 22.54 -27.31 -25.30
CA LYS A 25 21.33 -26.97 -24.55
C LYS A 25 21.70 -26.08 -23.35
N ASN A 26 21.02 -24.95 -23.20
CA ASN A 26 21.14 -24.08 -22.04
C ASN A 26 19.95 -24.34 -21.10
N HIS A 27 20.12 -25.28 -20.17
CA HIS A 27 19.04 -25.75 -19.29
C HIS A 27 19.59 -26.23 -17.95
N PHE A 28 18.84 -25.97 -16.88
CA PHE A 28 19.17 -26.29 -15.50
C PHE A 28 18.58 -27.65 -15.07
N GLY A 29 19.20 -28.31 -14.07
CA GLY A 29 18.65 -29.54 -13.47
C GLY A 29 18.80 -30.85 -14.25
N ASP A 30 19.38 -30.83 -15.47
CA ASP A 30 19.78 -32.06 -16.16
C ASP A 30 20.96 -32.77 -15.45
N GLU A 31 21.19 -34.07 -15.73
CA GLU A 31 22.27 -34.83 -15.09
C GLU A 31 23.65 -34.19 -15.32
N PRO A 32 24.57 -34.18 -14.31
CA PRO A 32 25.86 -33.49 -14.40
C PRO A 32 26.69 -33.86 -15.62
N ASN A 33 27.27 -32.84 -16.27
CA ASN A 33 28.10 -32.96 -17.48
C ASN A 33 27.42 -33.63 -18.70
N THR A 34 26.10 -33.49 -18.86
CA THR A 34 25.38 -33.92 -20.08
C THR A 34 25.22 -32.79 -21.10
N ASN A 35 25.07 -31.53 -20.66
CA ASN A 35 24.90 -30.34 -21.52
C ASN A 35 26.26 -29.74 -21.95
N VAL A 36 27.18 -30.58 -22.45
CA VAL A 36 28.58 -30.21 -22.72
C VAL A 36 29.04 -30.59 -24.13
N CYS A 37 30.02 -29.85 -24.66
CA CYS A 37 30.66 -30.09 -25.95
C CYS A 37 32.12 -29.63 -25.92
N PRO A 38 32.95 -29.93 -26.95
CA PRO A 38 34.36 -29.53 -26.98
C PRO A 38 34.62 -28.04 -26.72
N VAL A 39 33.72 -27.14 -27.18
CA VAL A 39 33.87 -25.68 -27.04
C VAL A 39 33.74 -25.21 -25.60
N CYS A 40 32.63 -25.53 -24.91
CA CYS A 40 32.45 -25.11 -23.52
C CYS A 40 33.39 -25.88 -22.57
N MET A 41 33.83 -27.08 -22.94
CA MET A 41 34.87 -27.85 -22.24
C MET A 41 36.31 -27.39 -22.54
N GLY A 42 36.52 -26.40 -23.41
CA GLY A 42 37.85 -25.87 -23.74
C GLY A 42 38.81 -26.87 -24.38
N LEU A 43 38.30 -27.87 -25.10
CA LEU A 43 39.13 -28.92 -25.68
C LEU A 43 40.01 -28.38 -26.83
N PRO A 44 41.24 -28.90 -27.02
CA PRO A 44 42.17 -28.41 -28.04
C PRO A 44 41.56 -28.42 -29.45
N GLY A 45 41.61 -27.26 -30.13
CA GLY A 45 41.09 -27.09 -31.49
C GLY A 45 39.60 -26.78 -31.59
N SER A 46 38.89 -26.60 -30.46
CA SER A 46 37.55 -26.01 -30.45
C SER A 46 37.60 -24.48 -30.57
N LEU A 47 36.55 -23.88 -31.14
CA LEU A 47 36.41 -22.43 -31.31
C LEU A 47 35.01 -21.97 -30.85
N PRO A 48 34.87 -20.78 -30.23
CA PRO A 48 33.59 -20.17 -29.88
C PRO A 48 32.81 -19.70 -31.12
N ALA A 49 31.48 -19.64 -31.01
CA ALA A 49 30.61 -18.99 -31.99
C ALA A 49 29.46 -18.27 -31.27
N LEU A 50 29.38 -16.94 -31.42
CA LEU A 50 28.41 -16.09 -30.71
C LEU A 50 26.95 -16.45 -31.02
N ASN A 51 26.15 -16.53 -29.97
CA ASN A 51 24.70 -16.76 -30.03
C ASN A 51 23.93 -15.47 -30.32
N GLU A 52 23.23 -15.44 -31.46
CA GLU A 52 22.43 -14.31 -31.95
C GLU A 52 21.27 -13.93 -31.01
N GLU A 53 20.59 -14.91 -30.42
CA GLU A 53 19.51 -14.67 -29.46
C GLU A 53 20.05 -14.10 -28.14
N ALA A 54 21.20 -14.59 -27.67
CA ALA A 54 21.84 -14.07 -26.47
C ALA A 54 22.24 -12.59 -26.63
N ILE A 55 22.95 -12.23 -27.71
CA ILE A 55 23.38 -10.84 -27.92
C ILE A 55 22.17 -9.91 -28.14
N LYS A 56 21.14 -10.33 -28.88
CA LYS A 56 19.89 -9.58 -29.06
C LYS A 56 19.18 -9.32 -27.72
N LYS A 57 19.04 -10.35 -26.86
CA LYS A 57 18.45 -10.21 -25.53
C LYS A 57 19.27 -9.29 -24.61
N SER A 58 20.61 -9.34 -24.66
CA SER A 58 21.46 -8.39 -23.93
C SER A 58 21.26 -6.94 -24.37
N TYR A 59 21.20 -6.69 -25.68
CA TYR A 59 20.90 -5.36 -26.22
C TYR A 59 19.49 -4.87 -25.81
N ALA A 60 18.50 -5.76 -25.76
CA ALA A 60 17.15 -5.41 -25.31
C ALA A 60 17.09 -4.98 -23.83
N VAL A 61 17.89 -5.59 -22.95
CA VAL A 61 18.02 -5.13 -21.54
C VAL A 61 18.76 -3.80 -21.46
N ALA A 62 19.90 -3.65 -22.16
CA ALA A 62 20.63 -2.39 -22.17
C ALA A 62 19.76 -1.23 -22.71
N ARG A 63 18.88 -1.51 -23.68
CA ARG A 63 17.89 -0.55 -24.21
C ARG A 63 16.85 -0.16 -23.15
N ALA A 64 16.28 -1.12 -22.43
CA ALA A 64 15.33 -0.88 -21.34
C ALA A 64 15.96 -0.15 -20.14
N LEU A 65 17.26 -0.34 -19.90
CA LEU A 65 18.06 0.39 -18.91
C LEU A 65 18.61 1.74 -19.43
N ASN A 66 18.01 2.26 -20.51
CA ASN A 66 18.31 3.56 -21.11
C ASN A 66 19.78 3.76 -21.52
N CYS A 67 20.57 2.69 -21.65
CA CYS A 67 21.99 2.76 -22.01
C CYS A 67 22.17 3.26 -23.44
N ARG A 68 23.27 3.99 -23.69
CA ARG A 68 23.82 4.17 -25.03
C ARG A 68 24.34 2.81 -25.50
N LEU A 69 23.63 2.22 -26.46
CA LEU A 69 24.02 0.98 -27.14
C LEU A 69 25.28 1.22 -28.00
N SER A 70 26.17 0.23 -28.04
CA SER A 70 27.41 0.28 -28.83
C SER A 70 27.18 -0.14 -30.29
N GLU A 71 27.75 0.58 -31.26
CA GLU A 71 27.69 0.16 -32.68
C GLU A 71 28.63 -1.02 -33.00
N GLU A 72 29.70 -1.16 -32.21
CA GLU A 72 30.68 -2.24 -32.30
C GLU A 72 31.04 -2.72 -30.89
N CYS A 73 30.88 -4.02 -30.66
CA CYS A 73 31.32 -4.73 -29.46
C CYS A 73 32.53 -5.61 -29.75
N VAL A 74 33.41 -5.73 -28.76
CA VAL A 74 34.52 -6.68 -28.77
C VAL A 74 34.28 -7.67 -27.62
N PHE A 75 34.74 -8.91 -27.82
CA PHE A 75 34.84 -9.90 -26.75
C PHE A 75 36.31 -10.04 -26.37
N GLU A 76 36.58 -10.27 -25.10
CA GLU A 76 37.91 -10.29 -24.50
C GLU A 76 38.08 -11.47 -23.54
N ARG A 77 39.32 -11.97 -23.42
CA ARG A 77 39.66 -13.05 -22.49
C ARG A 77 40.00 -12.49 -21.11
N LYS A 78 39.12 -12.74 -20.13
CA LYS A 78 39.30 -12.49 -18.69
C LYS A 78 40.04 -13.71 -18.12
N ASN A 79 41.38 -13.66 -18.07
CA ASN A 79 42.23 -14.83 -17.85
C ASN A 79 42.41 -15.16 -16.36
N TYR A 80 41.77 -16.24 -15.88
CA TYR A 80 42.00 -16.78 -14.53
C TYR A 80 41.86 -18.32 -14.47
N PHE A 81 42.65 -18.95 -13.61
CA PHE A 81 42.67 -20.39 -13.42
C PHE A 81 41.74 -20.78 -12.26
N TYR A 82 40.64 -21.49 -12.55
CA TYR A 82 39.76 -22.05 -11.52
C TYR A 82 39.07 -23.33 -12.04
N PRO A 83 38.80 -24.35 -11.18
CA PRO A 83 38.39 -25.67 -11.66
C PRO A 83 37.06 -25.74 -12.43
N ASP A 84 36.15 -24.80 -12.23
CA ASP A 84 34.85 -24.72 -12.93
C ASP A 84 34.92 -24.00 -14.30
N LEU A 85 36.08 -23.43 -14.64
CA LEU A 85 36.34 -22.70 -15.89
C LEU A 85 37.40 -23.45 -16.72
N PRO A 86 37.01 -24.47 -17.50
CA PRO A 86 37.96 -25.39 -18.13
C PRO A 86 38.87 -24.73 -19.18
N LYS A 87 38.47 -23.59 -19.75
CA LYS A 87 39.30 -22.77 -20.65
C LYS A 87 40.44 -22.02 -19.93
N ASN A 88 40.35 -21.81 -18.62
CA ASN A 88 41.22 -20.91 -17.83
C ASN A 88 41.21 -19.43 -18.29
N TYR A 89 40.18 -19.06 -19.06
CA TYR A 89 39.76 -17.71 -19.36
C TYR A 89 38.25 -17.72 -19.57
N GLN A 90 37.58 -16.66 -19.13
CA GLN A 90 36.18 -16.39 -19.37
C GLN A 90 36.11 -15.43 -20.56
N ILE A 91 35.28 -15.74 -21.56
CA ILE A 91 34.98 -14.81 -22.65
C ILE A 91 33.95 -13.80 -22.12
N SER A 92 34.35 -12.53 -22.11
CA SER A 92 33.62 -11.40 -21.51
C SER A 92 33.83 -10.15 -22.39
N GLN A 93 33.53 -8.95 -21.90
CA GLN A 93 33.81 -7.67 -22.58
C GLN A 93 34.42 -6.68 -21.59
N PHE A 94 35.23 -5.73 -22.07
CA PHE A 94 35.88 -4.73 -21.21
C PHE A 94 36.18 -3.40 -21.94
N GLU A 95 36.83 -3.40 -23.10
CA GLU A 95 37.05 -2.14 -23.85
C GLU A 95 35.75 -1.63 -24.52
N LYS A 96 34.88 -2.56 -24.97
CA LYS A 96 33.65 -2.25 -25.71
C LYS A 96 32.46 -3.10 -25.25
N PRO A 97 31.92 -2.84 -24.04
CA PRO A 97 30.64 -3.38 -23.58
C PRO A 97 29.48 -2.98 -24.52
N LEU A 98 28.36 -3.70 -24.46
CA LEU A 98 27.22 -3.50 -25.37
C LEU A 98 26.29 -2.34 -25.01
N GLY A 99 26.34 -1.86 -23.77
CA GLY A 99 25.65 -0.65 -23.32
C GLY A 99 26.48 0.13 -22.31
N THR A 100 26.41 1.45 -22.33
CA THR A 100 27.12 2.37 -21.42
C THR A 100 26.25 3.60 -21.07
N ASP A 101 26.58 4.32 -20.00
CA ASP A 101 25.94 5.61 -19.62
C ASP A 101 24.40 5.54 -19.50
N GLY A 102 23.86 4.47 -18.92
CA GLY A 102 22.42 4.24 -18.77
C GLY A 102 21.83 4.73 -17.44
N TYR A 103 20.55 4.43 -17.22
CA TYR A 103 19.89 4.63 -15.93
C TYR A 103 18.62 3.77 -15.77
N ILE A 104 18.28 3.52 -14.52
CA ILE A 104 17.00 2.97 -14.09
C ILE A 104 16.41 3.91 -13.02
N ASP A 105 15.12 4.19 -13.13
CA ASP A 105 14.36 4.92 -12.11
C ASP A 105 13.70 3.92 -11.16
N ILE A 106 13.81 4.16 -9.86
CA ILE A 106 13.18 3.35 -8.80
C ILE A 106 12.27 4.24 -7.95
N GLU A 107 11.17 3.70 -7.44
CA GLU A 107 10.28 4.40 -6.52
C GLU A 107 10.54 3.91 -5.08
N PHE A 108 10.95 4.82 -4.19
CA PHE A 108 11.32 4.50 -2.81
C PHE A 108 10.63 5.47 -1.85
N ASN A 109 9.73 4.94 -1.01
CA ASN A 109 8.89 5.72 -0.09
C ASN A 109 8.17 6.91 -0.78
N GLY A 110 7.47 6.65 -1.89
CA GLY A 110 6.73 7.65 -2.66
C GLY A 110 7.60 8.68 -3.41
N LYS A 111 8.92 8.46 -3.52
CA LYS A 111 9.84 9.34 -4.25
C LYS A 111 10.63 8.57 -5.31
N LYS A 112 10.63 9.10 -6.54
CA LYS A 112 11.43 8.52 -7.64
C LYS A 112 12.89 8.94 -7.52
N LYS A 113 13.78 7.96 -7.48
CA LYS A 113 15.23 8.12 -7.49
C LYS A 113 15.80 7.51 -8.76
N ARG A 114 16.66 8.24 -9.46
CA ARG A 114 17.42 7.72 -10.58
C ARG A 114 18.72 7.08 -10.09
N VAL A 115 19.00 5.87 -10.57
CA VAL A 115 20.28 5.17 -10.37
C VAL A 115 20.93 5.01 -11.74
N ARG A 116 22.14 5.52 -11.92
CA ARG A 116 22.86 5.41 -13.20
C ARG A 116 23.45 4.00 -13.37
N ILE A 117 23.42 3.51 -14.61
CA ILE A 117 24.07 2.26 -15.03
C ILE A 117 25.38 2.65 -15.70
N HIS A 118 26.50 2.11 -15.20
CA HIS A 118 27.83 2.34 -15.77
C HIS A 118 27.93 1.66 -17.13
N GLU A 119 27.71 0.35 -17.14
CA GLU A 119 27.79 -0.51 -18.32
C GLU A 119 26.89 -1.75 -18.22
N CYS A 120 26.69 -2.40 -19.36
CA CYS A 120 26.16 -3.75 -19.47
C CYS A 120 27.01 -4.54 -20.48
N HIS A 121 27.42 -5.76 -20.14
CA HIS A 121 28.22 -6.63 -21.02
C HIS A 121 27.77 -8.10 -20.98
N LEU A 122 27.93 -8.78 -22.12
CA LEU A 122 27.64 -10.20 -22.27
C LEU A 122 28.91 -11.03 -22.03
N GLU A 123 28.85 -11.95 -21.08
CA GLU A 123 29.88 -12.95 -20.83
C GLU A 123 29.30 -14.38 -20.73
N GLU A 124 30.16 -15.37 -20.54
CA GLU A 124 29.76 -16.75 -20.26
C GLU A 124 29.81 -17.07 -18.76
N ASP A 125 28.86 -17.83 -18.24
CA ASP A 125 28.92 -18.34 -16.87
C ASP A 125 29.90 -19.52 -16.74
N ALA A 126 30.44 -19.68 -15.54
CA ALA A 126 31.33 -20.80 -15.19
C ALA A 126 30.53 -22.06 -14.84
N GLY A 127 31.22 -23.19 -14.69
CA GLY A 127 30.63 -24.44 -14.19
C GLY A 127 30.16 -24.33 -12.73
N LYS A 128 29.68 -25.44 -12.18
CA LYS A 128 29.34 -25.57 -10.76
C LYS A 128 30.34 -26.49 -10.07
N MET A 129 30.96 -26.01 -9.00
CA MET A 129 31.80 -26.83 -8.12
C MET A 129 31.01 -27.20 -6.86
N VAL A 130 31.11 -28.46 -6.43
CA VAL A 130 30.48 -28.96 -5.20
C VAL A 130 31.53 -29.67 -4.35
N HIS A 131 31.78 -29.18 -3.14
CA HIS A 131 32.72 -29.81 -2.21
C HIS A 131 32.12 -31.09 -1.61
N ALA A 132 32.86 -32.19 -1.68
CA ALA A 132 32.43 -33.53 -1.25
C ALA A 132 33.55 -34.20 -0.45
N GLY A 133 33.64 -33.85 0.84
CA GLY A 133 34.72 -34.32 1.71
C GLY A 133 36.05 -33.62 1.40
N ASP A 134 37.08 -34.40 1.07
CA ASP A 134 38.42 -33.93 0.70
C ASP A 134 38.58 -33.63 -0.81
N MET A 135 37.56 -33.94 -1.62
CA MET A 135 37.54 -33.65 -3.05
C MET A 135 36.44 -32.64 -3.44
N SER A 136 36.52 -32.12 -4.66
CA SER A 136 35.47 -31.29 -5.26
C SER A 136 34.99 -31.90 -6.56
N LEU A 137 33.67 -31.99 -6.71
CA LEU A 137 32.98 -32.45 -7.91
C LEU A 137 32.71 -31.27 -8.82
N LEU A 138 32.81 -31.48 -10.13
CA LEU A 138 32.67 -30.44 -11.16
C LEU A 138 31.53 -30.81 -12.11
N ASP A 139 30.62 -29.87 -12.31
CA ASP A 139 29.55 -29.95 -13.30
C ASP A 139 29.64 -28.78 -14.28
N PHE A 140 30.05 -29.07 -15.50
CA PHE A 140 30.19 -28.10 -16.59
C PHE A 140 28.87 -27.88 -17.37
N ASN A 141 27.73 -28.41 -16.91
CA ASN A 141 26.41 -28.11 -17.48
C ASN A 141 26.13 -26.61 -17.58
N ARG A 142 26.60 -25.80 -16.62
CA ARG A 142 26.45 -24.33 -16.63
C ARG A 142 27.54 -23.58 -17.42
N THR A 143 28.69 -24.20 -17.67
CA THR A 143 29.81 -23.56 -18.38
C THR A 143 29.38 -23.15 -19.80
N GLY A 144 29.43 -21.86 -20.12
CA GLY A 144 28.96 -21.33 -21.39
C GLY A 144 27.49 -20.87 -21.43
N THR A 145 26.75 -20.93 -20.32
CA THR A 145 25.43 -20.27 -20.23
C THR A 145 25.59 -18.75 -20.45
N PRO A 146 24.72 -18.08 -21.23
CA PRO A 146 24.82 -16.63 -21.44
C PRO A 146 24.55 -15.87 -20.14
N LEU A 147 25.43 -14.91 -19.82
CA LEU A 147 25.37 -14.12 -18.60
C LEU A 147 25.54 -12.64 -18.95
N LEU A 148 24.51 -11.84 -18.70
CA LEU A 148 24.56 -10.39 -18.80
C LEU A 148 24.98 -9.81 -17.45
N GLU A 149 26.15 -9.19 -17.37
CA GLU A 149 26.56 -8.39 -16.21
C GLU A 149 26.10 -6.93 -16.41
N ILE A 150 25.61 -6.33 -15.33
CA ILE A 150 25.04 -4.98 -15.27
C ILE A 150 25.67 -4.29 -14.06
N VAL A 151 26.47 -3.26 -14.31
CA VAL A 151 27.24 -2.55 -13.28
C VAL A 151 26.59 -1.19 -13.01
N THR A 152 26.24 -0.90 -11.75
CA THR A 152 25.68 0.39 -11.38
C THR A 152 26.76 1.38 -10.98
N GLU A 153 26.50 2.66 -11.23
CA GLU A 153 27.21 3.73 -10.52
C GLU A 153 26.87 3.69 -9.02
N PRO A 154 27.72 4.28 -8.14
CA PRO A 154 27.55 4.22 -6.70
C PRO A 154 26.52 5.25 -6.15
N ASP A 155 25.36 5.35 -6.80
CA ASP A 155 24.31 6.36 -6.53
C ASP A 155 23.36 5.99 -5.36
N LEU A 156 23.39 4.73 -4.91
CA LEU A 156 22.58 4.26 -3.79
C LEU A 156 23.22 4.69 -2.47
N GLU A 157 22.41 5.21 -1.54
CA GLU A 157 22.87 5.61 -0.19
C GLU A 157 22.38 4.65 0.90
N LEU A 158 21.26 3.95 0.68
CA LEU A 158 20.66 3.06 1.67
C LEU A 158 20.63 1.61 1.18
N ALA A 159 20.73 0.68 2.13
CA ALA A 159 20.63 -0.75 1.85
C ALA A 159 19.24 -1.15 1.34
N GLU A 160 18.21 -0.43 1.77
CA GLU A 160 16.81 -0.55 1.33
C GLU A 160 16.63 -0.15 -0.14
N GLU A 161 17.31 0.91 -0.61
CA GLU A 161 17.26 1.31 -2.03
C GLU A 161 17.86 0.22 -2.94
N ALA A 162 18.88 -0.50 -2.46
CA ALA A 162 19.52 -1.61 -3.19
C ALA A 162 18.59 -2.83 -3.33
N GLU A 163 17.76 -3.13 -2.33
CA GLU A 163 16.74 -4.20 -2.40
C GLU A 163 15.64 -3.83 -3.41
N VAL A 164 15.15 -2.58 -3.40
CA VAL A 164 14.18 -2.09 -4.41
C VAL A 164 14.77 -2.10 -5.82
N LEU A 165 16.02 -1.67 -6.00
CA LEU A 165 16.69 -1.68 -7.31
C LEU A 165 16.77 -3.09 -7.92
N ILE A 166 17.10 -4.09 -7.11
CA ILE A 166 17.14 -5.48 -7.56
C ILE A 166 15.74 -5.99 -7.91
N GLN A 167 14.70 -5.62 -7.14
CA GLN A 167 13.32 -6.00 -7.44
C GLN A 167 12.82 -5.36 -8.75
N GLU A 168 13.13 -4.09 -9.01
CA GLU A 168 12.76 -3.43 -10.28
C GLU A 168 13.52 -4.01 -11.48
N LEU A 169 14.82 -4.24 -11.37
CA LEU A 169 15.59 -4.91 -12.42
C LEU A 169 15.08 -6.33 -12.67
N ARG A 170 14.71 -7.07 -11.61
CA ARG A 170 14.06 -8.39 -11.71
C ARG A 170 12.73 -8.31 -12.47
N ARG A 171 11.88 -7.32 -12.17
CA ARG A 171 10.62 -7.10 -12.93
C ARG A 171 10.92 -6.80 -14.40
N ILE A 172 11.88 -5.93 -14.71
CA ILE A 172 12.27 -5.57 -16.08
C ILE A 172 12.71 -6.79 -16.91
N VAL A 173 13.63 -7.63 -16.41
CA VAL A 173 14.13 -8.78 -17.18
C VAL A 173 13.08 -9.88 -17.40
N ARG A 174 12.10 -9.99 -16.49
CA ARG A 174 10.94 -10.87 -16.63
C ARG A 174 9.93 -10.31 -17.63
N TYR A 175 9.65 -9.00 -17.58
CA TYR A 175 8.77 -8.31 -18.53
C TYR A 175 9.28 -8.41 -19.98
N LEU A 176 10.59 -8.33 -20.19
CA LEU A 176 11.23 -8.50 -21.50
C LEU A 176 11.32 -9.97 -21.97
N GLY A 177 10.94 -10.95 -21.13
CA GLY A 177 11.07 -12.37 -21.47
C GLY A 177 12.52 -12.85 -21.67
N VAL A 178 13.49 -12.19 -21.04
CA VAL A 178 14.92 -12.50 -21.22
C VAL A 178 15.50 -13.33 -20.08
N SER A 179 14.89 -13.31 -18.89
CA SER A 179 15.28 -14.11 -17.73
C SER A 179 14.09 -14.30 -16.79
N ASP A 180 14.01 -15.43 -16.08
CA ASP A 180 13.07 -15.64 -14.97
C ASP A 180 13.42 -14.80 -13.71
N GLY A 181 14.65 -14.30 -13.63
CA GLY A 181 15.12 -13.44 -12.56
C GLY A 181 15.13 -14.09 -11.16
N ASN A 182 15.24 -15.41 -11.06
CA ASN A 182 15.25 -16.11 -9.78
C ASN A 182 16.63 -16.05 -9.08
N MET A 183 16.68 -15.42 -7.90
CA MET A 183 17.91 -15.34 -7.10
C MET A 183 18.22 -16.63 -6.32
N GLU A 184 17.21 -17.43 -5.98
CA GLU A 184 17.39 -18.66 -5.21
C GLU A 184 17.93 -19.80 -6.08
N GLU A 185 17.51 -19.86 -7.34
CA GLU A 185 18.06 -20.79 -8.35
C GLU A 185 19.36 -20.27 -8.99
N GLY A 186 19.67 -18.97 -8.80
CA GLY A 186 20.93 -18.34 -9.20
C GLY A 186 20.99 -17.81 -10.64
N SER A 187 19.84 -17.76 -11.33
CA SER A 187 19.70 -17.10 -12.63
C SER A 187 19.86 -15.57 -12.52
N MET A 188 19.53 -14.98 -11.36
CA MET A 188 19.91 -13.61 -11.01
C MET A 188 20.85 -13.61 -9.79
N ARG A 189 22.00 -12.96 -9.90
CA ARG A 189 23.00 -12.82 -8.82
C ARG A 189 23.38 -11.35 -8.64
N ALA A 190 23.76 -10.96 -7.43
CA ALA A 190 24.33 -9.64 -7.17
C ALA A 190 25.54 -9.79 -6.25
N ASP A 191 26.62 -9.06 -6.58
CA ASP A 191 27.65 -8.71 -5.62
C ASP A 191 27.52 -7.20 -5.31
N ALA A 192 27.71 -6.84 -4.04
CA ALA A 192 27.41 -5.50 -3.55
C ALA A 192 28.68 -4.78 -3.10
N ASN A 193 28.91 -3.58 -3.64
CA ASN A 193 29.99 -2.72 -3.23
C ASN A 193 29.49 -1.61 -2.34
N VAL A 194 30.20 -1.35 -1.25
CA VAL A 194 29.87 -0.27 -0.33
C VAL A 194 31.11 0.44 0.17
N SER A 195 31.02 1.77 0.19
CA SER A 195 31.98 2.67 0.80
C SER A 195 31.23 3.67 1.68
N ILE A 196 31.85 4.10 2.77
CA ILE A 196 31.39 5.25 3.54
C ILE A 196 32.52 6.29 3.69
N ASN A 197 32.14 7.54 3.85
CA ASN A 197 33.06 8.65 4.12
C ASN A 197 32.32 9.75 4.91
N PRO A 198 32.97 10.70 5.60
CA PRO A 198 32.25 11.82 6.22
C PRO A 198 31.46 12.61 5.16
N ALA A 199 30.25 13.05 5.50
CA ALA A 199 29.33 13.65 4.55
C ALA A 199 29.98 14.83 3.77
N GLY A 200 29.84 14.81 2.45
CA GLY A 200 30.46 15.80 1.55
C GLY A 200 31.93 15.55 1.17
N GLN A 201 32.56 14.46 1.62
CA GLN A 201 33.95 14.11 1.24
C GLN A 201 34.05 13.16 0.03
N GLY A 202 32.91 12.75 -0.56
CA GLY A 202 32.87 11.81 -1.69
C GLY A 202 33.23 10.37 -1.29
N LEU A 203 33.59 9.53 -2.26
CA LEU A 203 33.91 8.11 -2.04
C LEU A 203 35.09 7.90 -1.08
N GLY A 204 34.98 6.90 -0.20
CA GLY A 204 36.08 6.40 0.62
C GLY A 204 36.68 5.11 0.03
N ASN A 205 37.24 4.25 0.87
CA ASN A 205 37.68 2.92 0.44
C ASN A 205 36.47 1.98 0.23
N LYS A 206 36.53 1.12 -0.79
CA LYS A 206 35.46 0.18 -1.19
C LYS A 206 35.62 -1.18 -0.49
N VAL A 207 34.55 -1.69 0.13
CA VAL A 207 34.42 -3.11 0.49
C VAL A 207 33.46 -3.77 -0.50
N GLU A 208 33.82 -4.98 -0.94
CA GLU A 208 33.06 -5.80 -1.88
C GLU A 208 32.49 -6.99 -1.10
N VAL A 209 31.17 -7.16 -1.10
CA VAL A 209 30.48 -8.27 -0.44
C VAL A 209 29.87 -9.20 -1.49
N LYS A 210 30.24 -10.49 -1.42
CA LYS A 210 29.75 -11.54 -2.32
C LYS A 210 28.85 -12.56 -1.61
N ASN A 211 28.25 -13.45 -2.40
CA ASN A 211 27.31 -14.52 -1.97
C ASN A 211 25.96 -13.96 -1.46
N LEU A 212 25.32 -13.12 -2.29
CA LEU A 212 24.07 -12.44 -1.95
C LEU A 212 22.89 -13.02 -2.75
N ASN A 213 22.51 -14.25 -2.41
CA ASN A 213 21.54 -15.07 -3.15
C ASN A 213 20.06 -14.64 -2.94
N SER A 214 19.81 -13.44 -2.40
CA SER A 214 18.50 -12.79 -2.38
C SER A 214 18.65 -11.28 -2.19
N SER A 215 17.68 -10.50 -2.67
CA SER A 215 17.61 -9.05 -2.46
C SER A 215 17.60 -8.67 -0.97
N ARG A 216 16.93 -9.48 -0.15
CA ARG A 216 16.95 -9.39 1.32
C ARG A 216 18.36 -9.56 1.91
N PHE A 217 19.18 -10.46 1.35
CA PHE A 217 20.59 -10.62 1.77
C PHE A 217 21.45 -9.46 1.29
N VAL A 218 21.20 -8.90 0.10
CA VAL A 218 21.86 -7.66 -0.35
C VAL A 218 21.60 -6.54 0.67
N ARG A 219 20.34 -6.28 1.04
CA ARG A 219 20.05 -5.29 2.09
C ARG A 219 20.72 -5.63 3.42
N LYS A 220 20.49 -6.82 3.99
CA LYS A 220 21.08 -7.19 5.30
C LYS A 220 22.59 -6.99 5.34
N SER A 221 23.30 -7.45 4.29
CA SER A 221 24.75 -7.36 4.21
C SER A 221 25.26 -5.92 4.08
N LEU A 222 24.56 -5.07 3.31
CA LEU A 222 24.85 -3.65 3.21
C LEU A 222 24.58 -2.92 4.54
N SER A 223 23.45 -3.16 5.20
CA SER A 223 23.15 -2.59 6.52
C SER A 223 24.21 -2.96 7.57
N PHE A 224 24.64 -4.23 7.60
CA PHE A 224 25.71 -4.70 8.46
C PHE A 224 27.04 -4.00 8.14
N GLU A 225 27.42 -3.95 6.87
CA GLU A 225 28.72 -3.44 6.42
C GLU A 225 28.84 -1.91 6.60
N ILE A 226 27.78 -1.14 6.34
CA ILE A 226 27.72 0.31 6.64
C ILE A 226 27.93 0.55 8.15
N SER A 227 27.26 -0.23 8.99
CA SER A 227 27.38 -0.13 10.46
C SER A 227 28.81 -0.47 10.91
N ARG A 228 29.36 -1.58 10.39
CA ARG A 228 30.71 -2.06 10.68
C ARG A 228 31.80 -1.08 10.23
N GLN A 229 31.66 -0.44 9.07
CA GLN A 229 32.58 0.60 8.62
C GLN A 229 32.47 1.86 9.49
N SER A 230 31.23 2.26 9.85
CA SER A 230 31.00 3.43 10.73
C SER A 230 31.71 3.24 12.07
N GLU A 231 31.54 2.09 12.71
CA GLU A 231 32.25 1.74 13.94
C GLU A 231 33.77 1.81 13.84
N ILE A 232 34.36 1.45 12.69
CA ILE A 232 35.82 1.51 12.48
C ILE A 232 36.27 2.97 12.36
N MET A 233 35.54 3.79 11.60
CA MET A 233 35.89 5.20 11.41
C MET A 233 35.67 6.04 12.69
N GLU A 234 34.64 5.75 13.48
CA GLU A 234 34.40 6.44 14.76
C GLU A 234 35.48 6.15 15.81
N LYS A 235 36.10 4.96 15.73
CA LYS A 235 37.26 4.57 16.56
C LYS A 235 38.59 5.11 16.02
N GLY A 236 38.57 5.95 14.99
CA GLY A 236 39.76 6.52 14.34
C GLY A 236 40.53 5.52 13.46
N GLY A 237 39.93 4.38 13.12
CA GLY A 237 40.49 3.39 12.20
C GLY A 237 40.29 3.77 10.73
N THR A 238 40.87 2.96 9.84
CA THR A 238 40.71 3.09 8.38
C THR A 238 40.04 1.84 7.82
N ILE A 239 39.21 2.02 6.78
CA ILE A 239 38.59 0.91 6.06
C ILE A 239 39.63 0.30 5.13
N VAL A 240 39.89 -1.00 5.25
CA VAL A 240 40.78 -1.75 4.34
C VAL A 240 39.96 -2.25 3.15
N GLN A 241 40.52 -2.15 1.94
CA GLN A 241 39.87 -2.66 0.74
C GLN A 241 40.00 -4.20 0.66
N GLU A 242 38.87 -4.88 0.80
CA GLU A 242 38.76 -6.34 0.98
C GLU A 242 37.55 -6.90 0.23
N THR A 243 37.61 -8.20 -0.12
CA THR A 243 36.43 -8.98 -0.52
C THR A 243 35.93 -9.77 0.68
N ARG A 244 34.62 -9.72 0.94
CA ARG A 244 33.94 -10.43 2.03
C ARG A 244 32.84 -11.33 1.49
N LEU A 245 32.44 -12.31 2.30
CA LEU A 245 31.30 -13.18 2.05
C LEU A 245 30.20 -12.87 3.06
N TRP A 246 28.94 -12.89 2.62
CA TRP A 246 27.80 -12.89 3.53
C TRP A 246 27.58 -14.28 4.15
N ASN A 247 27.49 -14.33 5.48
CA ASN A 247 27.18 -15.54 6.24
C ASN A 247 25.75 -15.45 6.80
N GLU A 248 24.80 -16.02 6.04
CA GLU A 248 23.36 -16.04 6.36
C GLU A 248 23.01 -16.66 7.72
N ASN A 249 23.81 -17.62 8.19
CA ASN A 249 23.58 -18.33 9.45
C ASN A 249 23.98 -17.49 10.68
N ARG A 250 24.66 -16.36 10.45
CA ARG A 250 25.21 -15.46 11.48
C ARG A 250 24.83 -13.99 11.28
N ASP A 251 24.12 -13.66 10.20
CA ASP A 251 23.77 -12.30 9.77
C ASP A 251 24.98 -11.31 9.79
N GLN A 252 26.14 -11.75 9.30
CA GLN A 252 27.38 -10.94 9.28
C GLN A 252 28.20 -11.13 7.99
N THR A 253 29.04 -10.14 7.66
CA THR A 253 30.07 -10.27 6.61
C THR A 253 31.36 -10.86 7.20
N GLU A 254 31.97 -11.84 6.53
CA GLU A 254 33.23 -12.50 6.93
C GLU A 254 34.33 -12.27 5.89
N ILE A 255 35.59 -12.15 6.31
CA ILE A 255 36.72 -11.87 5.40
C ILE A 255 36.95 -13.07 4.48
N MET A 256 36.93 -12.85 3.16
CA MET A 256 37.35 -13.84 2.18
C MET A 256 38.81 -13.63 1.76
N ARG A 257 39.18 -12.38 1.44
CA ARG A 257 40.54 -11.99 1.03
C ARG A 257 40.79 -10.49 1.20
N THR A 258 41.98 -10.12 1.64
CA THR A 258 42.52 -8.75 1.47
C THR A 258 42.93 -8.54 0.01
N LYS A 259 42.69 -7.36 -0.57
CA LYS A 259 43.14 -7.03 -1.93
C LYS A 259 44.59 -6.52 -1.91
N GLU A 260 45.52 -7.37 -1.46
CA GLU A 260 46.96 -7.04 -1.38
C GLU A 260 47.63 -6.89 -2.76
N ASN A 261 47.01 -7.43 -3.81
CA ASN A 261 47.24 -7.01 -5.20
C ASN A 261 45.87 -6.91 -5.90
N ALA A 262 45.77 -6.03 -6.89
CA ALA A 262 44.71 -6.16 -7.90
C ALA A 262 45.01 -7.41 -8.74
N ASN A 263 43.99 -8.24 -8.99
CA ASN A 263 44.14 -9.42 -9.84
C ASN A 263 44.38 -8.96 -11.29
N ASP A 264 45.57 -9.20 -11.83
CA ASP A 264 45.85 -9.00 -13.25
C ASP A 264 45.19 -10.12 -14.07
N TYR A 265 43.93 -9.88 -14.44
CA TYR A 265 43.14 -10.73 -15.34
C TYR A 265 43.66 -10.70 -16.79
N ARG A 266 44.66 -9.85 -17.12
CA ARG A 266 45.31 -9.76 -18.44
C ARG A 266 44.30 -9.77 -19.58
N TYR A 267 43.34 -8.84 -19.54
CA TYR A 267 42.35 -8.69 -20.61
C TYR A 267 43.05 -8.45 -21.95
N PHE A 268 42.62 -9.19 -22.98
CA PHE A 268 42.99 -8.94 -24.37
C PHE A 268 41.86 -9.44 -25.29
N PRO A 269 41.67 -8.85 -26.49
CA PRO A 269 40.63 -9.27 -27.42
C PRO A 269 40.67 -10.76 -27.77
N GLU A 270 39.52 -11.40 -27.79
CA GLU A 270 39.29 -12.79 -28.16
C GLU A 270 39.58 -12.98 -29.66
N PRO A 271 40.74 -13.55 -30.07
CA PRO A 271 41.10 -13.65 -31.48
C PRO A 271 40.20 -14.61 -32.27
N ASP A 272 39.49 -15.51 -31.59
CA ASP A 272 38.63 -16.52 -32.20
C ASP A 272 37.19 -15.99 -32.45
N LEU A 273 36.85 -14.77 -31.99
CA LEU A 273 35.60 -14.06 -32.30
C LEU A 273 35.88 -12.72 -33.01
N PRO A 274 35.30 -12.47 -34.20
CA PRO A 274 35.35 -11.13 -34.81
C PRO A 274 34.52 -10.12 -33.99
N PRO A 275 34.85 -8.81 -34.03
CA PRO A 275 34.02 -7.78 -33.41
C PRO A 275 32.58 -7.84 -33.93
N PHE A 276 31.62 -7.89 -33.00
CA PHE A 276 30.20 -7.84 -33.32
C PHE A 276 29.82 -6.40 -33.68
N ARG A 277 29.05 -6.20 -34.75
CA ARG A 277 28.61 -4.87 -35.19
C ARG A 277 27.11 -4.88 -35.42
N THR A 278 26.42 -3.89 -34.86
CA THR A 278 25.00 -3.71 -35.08
C THR A 278 24.74 -3.07 -36.43
N ASP A 279 23.79 -3.59 -37.20
CA ASP A 279 23.15 -2.84 -38.28
C ASP A 279 21.72 -2.42 -37.90
N LYS A 280 21.01 -1.81 -38.86
CA LYS A 280 19.65 -1.31 -38.63
C LYS A 280 18.60 -2.42 -38.54
N GLU A 281 18.87 -3.60 -39.10
CA GLU A 281 17.95 -4.73 -39.04
C GLU A 281 18.03 -5.38 -37.66
N PHE A 282 19.25 -5.63 -37.16
CA PHE A 282 19.47 -6.08 -35.78
C PHE A 282 18.90 -5.08 -34.75
N LEU A 283 19.14 -3.78 -34.91
CA LEU A 283 18.57 -2.78 -33.99
C LEU A 283 17.03 -2.73 -34.05
N SER A 284 16.41 -2.98 -35.20
CA SER A 284 14.94 -3.12 -35.27
C SER A 284 14.46 -4.31 -34.43
N GLN A 285 15.11 -5.47 -34.54
CA GLN A 285 14.77 -6.66 -33.75
C GLN A 285 14.98 -6.48 -32.23
N VAL A 286 15.84 -5.54 -31.81
CA VAL A 286 16.03 -5.15 -30.41
C VAL A 286 14.89 -4.25 -29.91
N GLU A 287 14.38 -3.36 -30.76
CA GLU A 287 13.21 -2.52 -30.46
C GLU A 287 11.90 -3.35 -30.48
N ASP A 288 11.79 -4.37 -31.35
CA ASP A 288 10.68 -5.33 -31.40
C ASP A 288 10.54 -6.19 -30.11
N LEU A 289 11.60 -6.24 -29.27
CA LEU A 289 11.59 -6.87 -27.94
C LEU A 289 11.23 -5.91 -26.80
N GLN A 290 11.10 -4.60 -27.06
CA GLN A 290 10.75 -3.63 -26.01
C GLN A 290 9.27 -3.73 -25.65
N VAL A 291 8.99 -3.66 -24.36
CA VAL A 291 7.63 -3.62 -23.78
C VAL A 291 7.50 -2.39 -22.90
N GLU A 292 6.26 -2.00 -22.58
CA GLU A 292 6.05 -0.99 -21.54
C GLU A 292 6.57 -1.52 -20.19
N LEU A 293 7.54 -0.79 -19.62
CA LEU A 293 8.23 -1.23 -18.42
C LEU A 293 7.35 -1.07 -17.16
N PRO A 294 7.56 -1.91 -16.12
CA PRO A 294 6.69 -1.97 -14.94
C PRO A 294 6.41 -0.62 -14.26
N LEU A 295 7.40 0.28 -14.18
CA LEU A 295 7.21 1.61 -13.57
C LEU A 295 6.34 2.52 -14.44
N SER A 296 6.56 2.54 -15.76
CA SER A 296 5.75 3.30 -16.72
C SER A 296 4.30 2.80 -16.76
N ARG A 297 4.11 1.47 -16.71
CA ARG A 297 2.78 0.86 -16.69
C ARG A 297 2.01 1.20 -15.40
N ARG A 298 2.68 1.18 -14.25
CA ARG A 298 2.11 1.65 -12.97
C ARG A 298 1.75 3.13 -13.00
N ASP A 299 2.63 3.99 -13.52
CA ASP A 299 2.32 5.41 -13.72
C ASP A 299 1.08 5.59 -14.59
N ARG A 300 1.00 4.86 -15.71
CA ARG A 300 -0.17 4.91 -16.60
C ARG A 300 -1.43 4.41 -15.89
N TYR A 301 -1.38 3.34 -15.08
CA TYR A 301 -2.55 2.83 -14.38
C TYR A 301 -3.03 3.78 -13.26
N ARG A 302 -2.11 4.47 -12.59
CA ARG A 302 -2.45 5.55 -11.63
C ARG A 302 -3.16 6.72 -12.34
N ASN A 303 -2.66 7.14 -13.51
CA ASN A 303 -3.18 8.31 -14.24
C ASN A 303 -4.46 8.02 -15.07
N ASP A 304 -4.47 6.94 -15.86
CA ASP A 304 -5.51 6.65 -16.86
C ASP A 304 -6.71 5.89 -16.26
N TYR A 305 -6.48 5.10 -15.20
CA TYR A 305 -7.48 4.22 -14.59
C TYR A 305 -7.82 4.58 -13.12
N GLY A 306 -7.14 5.57 -12.53
CA GLY A 306 -7.37 6.02 -11.17
C GLY A 306 -7.01 5.00 -10.08
N LEU A 307 -6.12 4.04 -10.37
CA LEU A 307 -5.66 3.07 -9.37
C LEU A 307 -4.77 3.76 -8.32
N ASN A 308 -4.82 3.31 -7.07
CA ASN A 308 -3.85 3.71 -6.05
C ASN A 308 -2.49 2.97 -6.23
N GLU A 309 -1.47 3.38 -5.47
CA GLU A 309 -0.11 2.83 -5.54
C GLU A 309 -0.08 1.30 -5.36
N LEU A 310 -0.74 0.78 -4.31
CA LEU A 310 -0.79 -0.65 -3.99
C LEU A 310 -1.55 -1.47 -5.05
N GLN A 311 -2.62 -0.90 -5.62
CA GLN A 311 -3.40 -1.50 -6.71
C GLN A 311 -2.60 -1.58 -8.01
N ALA A 312 -1.88 -0.51 -8.35
CA ALA A 312 -1.01 -0.46 -9.52
C ALA A 312 0.17 -1.44 -9.37
N ASP A 313 0.83 -1.47 -8.21
CA ASP A 313 1.90 -2.43 -7.89
C ASP A 313 1.41 -3.88 -7.98
N PHE A 314 0.28 -4.23 -7.35
CA PHE A 314 -0.27 -5.59 -7.37
C PHE A 314 -0.53 -6.10 -8.79
N ILE A 315 -1.16 -5.30 -9.65
CA ILE A 315 -1.44 -5.73 -11.02
C ILE A 315 -0.16 -5.77 -11.87
N CYS A 316 0.80 -4.88 -11.62
CA CYS A 316 2.01 -4.74 -12.44
C CYS A 316 3.22 -5.56 -11.99
N ASP A 317 3.18 -6.31 -10.87
CA ASP A 317 4.33 -7.14 -10.46
C ASP A 317 4.62 -8.27 -11.48
N GLU A 318 3.57 -8.80 -12.12
CA GLU A 318 3.66 -9.81 -13.17
C GLU A 318 3.09 -9.31 -14.50
N LYS A 319 3.85 -9.46 -15.59
CA LYS A 319 3.44 -8.99 -16.92
C LYS A 319 2.12 -9.62 -17.38
N PHE A 320 1.92 -10.91 -17.14
CA PHE A 320 0.68 -11.60 -17.52
C PHE A 320 -0.54 -10.99 -16.82
N THR A 321 -0.45 -10.70 -15.51
CA THR A 321 -1.54 -10.06 -14.75
C THR A 321 -1.87 -8.67 -15.29
N ALA A 322 -0.84 -7.89 -15.65
CA ALA A 322 -1.03 -6.57 -16.24
C ALA A 322 -1.62 -6.62 -17.66
N ASP A 323 -1.18 -7.55 -18.51
CA ASP A 323 -1.75 -7.78 -19.84
C ASP A 323 -3.22 -8.23 -19.75
N PHE A 324 -3.51 -9.19 -18.87
CA PHE A 324 -4.86 -9.70 -18.59
C PHE A 324 -5.82 -8.61 -18.09
N PHE A 325 -5.32 -7.70 -17.25
CA PHE A 325 -6.07 -6.54 -16.78
C PHE A 325 -6.45 -5.59 -17.93
N GLU A 326 -5.52 -5.32 -18.86
CA GLU A 326 -5.81 -4.53 -20.06
C GLU A 326 -6.75 -5.23 -21.03
N GLU A 327 -6.62 -6.55 -21.25
CA GLU A 327 -7.59 -7.32 -22.03
C GLU A 327 -9.01 -7.20 -21.44
N CYS A 328 -9.13 -7.21 -20.11
CA CYS A 328 -10.42 -7.04 -19.44
C CYS A 328 -10.99 -5.63 -19.61
N ILE A 329 -10.16 -4.58 -19.53
CA ILE A 329 -10.57 -3.19 -19.81
C ILE A 329 -10.98 -3.03 -21.28
N GLN A 330 -10.25 -3.63 -22.22
CA GLN A 330 -10.62 -3.65 -23.65
C GLN A 330 -11.94 -4.40 -23.90
N GLY A 331 -12.24 -5.42 -23.09
CA GLY A 331 -13.55 -6.07 -23.03
C GLY A 331 -14.67 -5.25 -22.38
N GLY A 332 -14.37 -4.08 -21.82
CA GLY A 332 -15.33 -3.18 -21.19
C GLY A 332 -15.61 -3.46 -19.71
N ALA A 333 -14.67 -4.06 -18.98
CA ALA A 333 -14.71 -4.07 -17.52
C ALA A 333 -14.35 -2.69 -16.93
N ASP A 334 -14.97 -2.32 -15.81
CA ASP A 334 -14.59 -1.15 -15.02
C ASP A 334 -13.24 -1.39 -14.31
N PRO A 335 -12.24 -0.49 -14.41
CA PRO A 335 -10.90 -0.74 -13.86
C PRO A 335 -10.86 -0.93 -12.33
N LEU A 336 -11.66 -0.17 -11.59
CA LEU A 336 -11.66 -0.18 -10.11
C LEU A 336 -12.37 -1.44 -9.57
N GLN A 337 -13.48 -1.82 -10.20
CA GLN A 337 -14.13 -3.11 -9.95
C GLN A 337 -13.19 -4.27 -10.32
N LEU A 338 -12.53 -4.20 -11.48
CA LEU A 338 -11.64 -5.24 -11.97
C LEU A 338 -10.44 -5.49 -11.04
N VAL A 339 -9.72 -4.45 -10.60
CA VAL A 339 -8.61 -4.63 -9.65
C VAL A 339 -9.10 -5.21 -8.33
N SER A 340 -10.26 -4.76 -7.83
CA SER A 340 -10.86 -5.28 -6.59
C SER A 340 -11.18 -6.77 -6.67
N TRP A 341 -11.73 -7.26 -7.80
CA TRP A 341 -11.96 -8.69 -8.01
C TRP A 341 -10.66 -9.48 -8.15
N LEU A 342 -9.67 -8.94 -8.87
CA LEU A 342 -8.37 -9.58 -9.06
C LEU A 342 -7.61 -9.73 -7.73
N SER A 343 -7.57 -8.67 -6.91
CA SER A 343 -6.84 -8.64 -5.63
C SER A 343 -7.55 -9.35 -4.47
N SER A 344 -8.80 -9.82 -4.66
CA SER A 344 -9.57 -10.51 -3.61
C SER A 344 -10.07 -11.89 -4.05
N ASP A 345 -11.28 -11.99 -4.61
CA ASP A 345 -11.92 -13.28 -4.90
C ASP A 345 -11.19 -14.13 -5.95
N VAL A 346 -10.55 -13.51 -6.95
CA VAL A 346 -9.75 -14.24 -7.93
C VAL A 346 -8.46 -14.77 -7.29
N GLN A 347 -7.71 -13.93 -6.57
CA GLN A 347 -6.52 -14.37 -5.82
C GLN A 347 -6.86 -15.47 -4.79
N LYS A 348 -8.06 -15.43 -4.20
CA LYS A 348 -8.55 -16.43 -3.26
C LYS A 348 -8.77 -17.79 -3.93
N GLU A 349 -9.44 -17.85 -5.09
CA GLU A 349 -9.63 -19.12 -5.80
C GLU A 349 -8.32 -19.63 -6.43
N LEU A 350 -7.43 -18.74 -6.91
CA LEU A 350 -6.07 -19.09 -7.33
C LEU A 350 -5.27 -19.76 -6.19
N ASN A 351 -5.24 -19.14 -5.01
CA ASN A 351 -4.59 -19.68 -3.81
C ASN A 351 -5.21 -21.02 -3.38
N ARG A 352 -6.55 -21.13 -3.42
CA ARG A 352 -7.30 -22.35 -3.07
C ARG A 352 -6.99 -23.53 -4.00
N HIS A 353 -6.77 -23.25 -5.29
CA HIS A 353 -6.46 -24.27 -6.30
C HIS A 353 -4.95 -24.49 -6.50
N GLY A 354 -4.08 -23.66 -5.90
CA GLY A 354 -2.63 -23.74 -6.06
C GLY A 354 -2.14 -23.33 -7.45
N MET A 355 -2.84 -22.38 -8.09
CA MET A 355 -2.61 -21.97 -9.48
C MET A 355 -2.16 -20.51 -9.59
N VAL A 356 -1.41 -20.19 -10.66
CA VAL A 356 -1.20 -18.82 -11.13
C VAL A 356 -2.24 -18.46 -12.19
N LEU A 357 -2.51 -17.17 -12.39
CA LEU A 357 -3.57 -16.69 -13.30
C LEU A 357 -3.38 -17.22 -14.74
N GLU A 358 -2.14 -17.25 -15.23
CA GLU A 358 -1.73 -17.79 -16.54
C GLU A 358 -2.06 -19.28 -16.74
N HIS A 359 -2.25 -20.04 -15.66
CA HIS A 359 -2.55 -21.48 -15.71
C HIS A 359 -3.93 -21.80 -15.11
N SER A 360 -4.77 -20.78 -14.95
CA SER A 360 -6.15 -20.91 -14.43
C SER A 360 -7.17 -21.02 -15.57
N PRO A 361 -8.38 -21.56 -15.33
CA PRO A 361 -9.48 -21.52 -16.31
C PRO A 361 -10.13 -20.13 -16.44
N LEU A 362 -9.72 -19.14 -15.64
CA LEU A 362 -10.27 -17.79 -15.72
C LEU A 362 -9.59 -17.01 -16.85
N SER A 363 -10.18 -17.04 -18.05
CA SER A 363 -9.79 -16.15 -19.14
C SER A 363 -10.35 -14.73 -18.96
N SER A 364 -9.69 -13.74 -19.57
CA SER A 364 -10.10 -12.33 -19.56
C SER A 364 -11.55 -12.15 -20.01
N ARG A 365 -11.96 -12.80 -21.11
CA ARG A 365 -13.37 -12.88 -21.55
C ARG A 365 -14.32 -13.35 -20.44
N ARG A 366 -13.99 -14.43 -19.72
CA ARG A 366 -14.88 -14.98 -18.68
C ARG A 366 -15.03 -14.04 -17.48
N LEU A 367 -13.95 -13.35 -17.09
CA LEU A 367 -14.02 -12.33 -16.05
C LEU A 367 -14.88 -11.13 -16.52
N VAL A 368 -14.64 -10.61 -17.72
CA VAL A 368 -15.44 -9.55 -18.34
C VAL A 368 -16.91 -9.92 -18.42
N GLU A 369 -17.23 -11.13 -18.92
CA GLU A 369 -18.60 -11.65 -19.03
C GLU A 369 -19.29 -11.67 -17.64
N MET A 370 -18.61 -12.16 -16.60
CA MET A 370 -19.14 -12.15 -15.23
C MET A 370 -19.36 -10.72 -14.67
N LEU A 371 -18.42 -9.80 -14.89
CA LEU A 371 -18.52 -8.41 -14.44
C LEU A 371 -19.59 -7.61 -15.20
N GLN A 372 -19.78 -7.89 -16.50
CA GLN A 372 -20.89 -7.35 -17.28
C GLN A 372 -22.24 -7.84 -16.77
N LEU A 373 -22.38 -9.13 -16.42
CA LEU A 373 -23.62 -9.69 -15.86
C LEU A 373 -23.96 -9.12 -14.48
N LEU A 374 -22.95 -8.85 -13.66
CA LEU A 374 -23.06 -8.14 -12.39
C LEU A 374 -23.50 -6.68 -12.60
N THR A 375 -22.87 -5.98 -13.55
CA THR A 375 -23.16 -4.57 -13.89
C THR A 375 -24.55 -4.39 -14.52
N GLN A 376 -25.02 -5.37 -15.29
CA GLN A 376 -26.39 -5.44 -15.84
C GLN A 376 -27.45 -5.77 -14.77
N GLY A 377 -27.05 -6.12 -13.55
CA GLY A 377 -27.98 -6.56 -12.50
C GLY A 377 -28.66 -7.91 -12.77
N ARG A 378 -28.11 -8.73 -13.69
CA ARG A 378 -28.59 -10.11 -13.94
C ARG A 378 -28.12 -11.08 -12.86
N ILE A 379 -27.07 -10.72 -12.12
CA ILE A 379 -26.60 -11.36 -10.89
C ILE A 379 -26.16 -10.29 -9.88
N HIS A 380 -26.07 -10.65 -8.60
CA HIS A 380 -25.43 -9.83 -7.55
C HIS A 380 -24.13 -10.49 -7.07
N GLY A 381 -23.33 -9.75 -6.29
CA GLY A 381 -21.96 -10.15 -5.91
C GLY A 381 -21.85 -11.55 -5.30
N LYS A 382 -22.81 -11.98 -4.48
CA LYS A 382 -22.78 -13.33 -3.90
C LYS A 382 -22.97 -14.43 -4.94
N ILE A 383 -23.79 -14.21 -5.96
CA ILE A 383 -23.93 -15.12 -7.10
C ILE A 383 -22.70 -15.04 -8.00
N ALA A 384 -22.13 -13.85 -8.24
CA ALA A 384 -20.89 -13.70 -8.99
C ALA A 384 -19.72 -14.50 -8.35
N LYS A 385 -19.54 -14.43 -7.02
CA LYS A 385 -18.54 -15.25 -6.30
C LYS A 385 -18.79 -16.77 -6.47
N GLN A 386 -20.06 -17.19 -6.48
CA GLN A 386 -20.42 -18.59 -6.76
C GLN A 386 -20.21 -18.99 -8.23
N VAL A 387 -20.38 -18.07 -9.18
CA VAL A 387 -20.05 -18.31 -10.59
C VAL A 387 -18.54 -18.44 -10.76
N LEU A 388 -17.75 -17.55 -10.16
CA LEU A 388 -16.28 -17.60 -10.19
C LEU A 388 -15.73 -18.95 -9.69
N GLN A 389 -16.19 -19.40 -8.53
CA GLN A 389 -15.87 -20.74 -8.01
C GLN A 389 -16.17 -21.85 -9.03
N VAL A 390 -17.30 -21.78 -9.74
CA VAL A 390 -17.70 -22.80 -10.72
C VAL A 390 -16.89 -22.71 -12.04
N ILE A 391 -16.33 -21.54 -12.39
CA ILE A 391 -15.33 -21.44 -13.47
C ILE A 391 -14.08 -22.25 -13.08
N PHE A 392 -13.63 -22.14 -11.84
CA PHE A 392 -12.47 -22.90 -11.30
C PHE A 392 -12.75 -24.40 -11.09
N GLU A 393 -14.00 -24.79 -10.81
CA GLU A 393 -14.39 -26.19 -10.57
C GLU A 393 -14.86 -26.95 -11.84
N GLU A 394 -15.46 -26.28 -12.82
CA GLU A 394 -16.09 -26.92 -14.00
C GLU A 394 -15.57 -26.46 -15.37
N ASP A 395 -14.67 -25.48 -15.46
CA ASP A 395 -14.15 -24.91 -16.74
C ASP A 395 -15.27 -24.43 -17.70
N LYS A 396 -16.29 -23.75 -17.13
CA LYS A 396 -17.47 -23.25 -17.85
C LYS A 396 -17.50 -21.73 -17.96
N ASP A 397 -18.34 -21.25 -18.89
CA ASP A 397 -18.60 -19.83 -19.11
C ASP A 397 -19.72 -19.30 -18.18
N PRO A 398 -19.60 -18.05 -17.65
CA PRO A 398 -20.57 -17.45 -16.73
C PRO A 398 -22.05 -17.59 -17.12
N GLU A 399 -22.42 -17.21 -18.36
CA GLU A 399 -23.81 -17.28 -18.83
C GLU A 399 -24.34 -18.72 -18.80
N THR A 400 -23.49 -19.70 -19.11
CA THR A 400 -23.86 -21.12 -19.08
C THR A 400 -24.07 -21.61 -17.64
N ILE A 401 -23.19 -21.22 -16.72
CA ILE A 401 -23.31 -21.55 -15.28
C ILE A 401 -24.62 -21.00 -14.71
N ILE A 402 -24.92 -19.72 -14.98
CA ILE A 402 -26.11 -19.04 -14.46
C ILE A 402 -27.40 -19.68 -15.00
N ARG A 403 -27.43 -20.00 -16.29
CA ARG A 403 -28.56 -20.67 -16.94
C ARG A 403 -28.76 -22.11 -16.44
N GLU A 404 -27.69 -22.90 -16.30
CA GLU A 404 -27.77 -24.29 -15.82
C GLU A 404 -28.18 -24.38 -14.34
N ARG A 405 -27.73 -23.43 -13.51
CA ARG A 405 -28.03 -23.40 -12.07
C ARG A 405 -29.24 -22.53 -11.70
N ASN A 406 -29.89 -21.89 -12.69
CA ASN A 406 -31.06 -21.00 -12.53
C ASN A 406 -30.80 -19.84 -11.54
N TRP A 407 -29.65 -19.19 -11.68
CA TRP A 407 -29.13 -18.15 -10.78
C TRP A 407 -29.43 -16.71 -11.24
N GLU A 408 -30.28 -16.52 -12.25
CA GLU A 408 -30.65 -15.19 -12.72
C GLU A 408 -31.48 -14.40 -11.69
N GLN A 409 -31.16 -13.12 -11.54
CA GLN A 409 -31.68 -12.24 -10.50
C GLN A 409 -33.13 -11.81 -10.77
N ILE A 410 -33.98 -11.92 -9.74
CA ILE A 410 -35.34 -11.39 -9.75
C ILE A 410 -35.25 -9.88 -9.46
N THR A 411 -35.44 -9.08 -10.49
CA THR A 411 -35.49 -7.61 -10.44
C THR A 411 -36.89 -7.05 -10.65
N ASP A 412 -37.90 -7.86 -10.99
CA ASP A 412 -39.27 -7.37 -11.17
C ASP A 412 -39.90 -6.91 -9.84
N SER A 413 -40.44 -5.69 -9.84
CA SER A 413 -41.04 -5.11 -8.64
C SER A 413 -42.29 -5.88 -8.19
N SER A 414 -43.11 -6.39 -9.11
CA SER A 414 -44.30 -7.19 -8.77
C SER A 414 -43.92 -8.51 -8.12
N ALA A 415 -43.04 -9.30 -8.74
CA ALA A 415 -42.56 -10.56 -8.17
C ALA A 415 -41.84 -10.38 -6.82
N ILE A 416 -41.08 -9.30 -6.63
CA ILE A 416 -40.50 -8.98 -5.32
C ILE A 416 -41.59 -8.59 -4.32
N GLN A 417 -42.61 -7.81 -4.71
CA GLN A 417 -43.71 -7.40 -3.83
C GLN A 417 -44.68 -8.56 -3.50
N GLU A 418 -44.80 -9.60 -4.32
CA GLU A 418 -45.52 -10.83 -3.95
C GLU A 418 -44.76 -11.62 -2.88
N ILE A 419 -43.41 -11.68 -2.95
CA ILE A 419 -42.58 -12.35 -1.94
C ILE A 419 -42.54 -11.52 -0.64
N ILE A 420 -42.15 -10.26 -0.73
CA ILE A 420 -42.89 -9.10 -0.20
C ILE A 420 -44.02 -9.41 0.81
N ASP A 421 -45.24 -9.25 0.31
CA ASP A 421 -46.50 -9.40 1.01
C ASP A 421 -46.67 -10.81 1.60
N GLY A 422 -46.17 -11.86 0.94
CA GLY A 422 -46.15 -13.21 1.51
C GLY A 422 -45.40 -13.29 2.84
N VAL A 423 -44.17 -12.78 2.88
CA VAL A 423 -43.34 -12.72 4.09
C VAL A 423 -43.94 -11.78 5.14
N LEU A 424 -44.56 -10.66 4.74
CA LEU A 424 -45.26 -9.78 5.70
C LEU A 424 -46.50 -10.45 6.33
N ASN A 425 -47.25 -11.24 5.57
CA ASN A 425 -48.41 -12.01 6.04
C ASN A 425 -48.01 -13.22 6.91
N ASP A 426 -46.88 -13.87 6.63
CA ASP A 426 -46.33 -14.98 7.44
C ASP A 426 -45.75 -14.50 8.79
N PHE A 427 -45.28 -13.25 8.88
CA PHE A 427 -44.64 -12.69 10.07
C PHE A 427 -45.33 -11.41 10.61
N PRO A 428 -46.66 -11.41 10.87
CA PRO A 428 -47.42 -10.20 11.22
C PRO A 428 -46.98 -9.57 12.55
N LYS A 429 -46.41 -10.36 13.46
CA LYS A 429 -45.82 -9.87 14.71
C LYS A 429 -44.62 -8.95 14.46
N ALA A 430 -43.76 -9.30 13.49
CA ALA A 430 -42.62 -8.46 13.10
C ALA A 430 -43.09 -7.14 12.48
N VAL A 431 -44.17 -7.17 11.69
CA VAL A 431 -44.77 -5.95 11.11
C VAL A 431 -45.32 -5.02 12.20
N GLN A 432 -46.01 -5.58 13.21
CA GLN A 432 -46.50 -4.80 14.36
C GLN A 432 -45.36 -4.23 15.22
N GLU A 433 -44.27 -4.99 15.41
CA GLU A 433 -43.08 -4.52 16.13
C GLU A 433 -42.38 -3.37 15.40
N ILE A 434 -42.27 -3.44 14.06
CA ILE A 434 -41.74 -2.35 13.24
C ILE A 434 -42.66 -1.12 13.26
N GLN A 435 -43.98 -1.29 13.14
CA GLN A 435 -44.94 -0.19 13.22
C GLN A 435 -44.99 0.46 14.62
N ALA A 436 -44.60 -0.26 15.68
CA ALA A 436 -44.41 0.27 17.03
C ALA A 436 -43.04 0.92 17.26
N GLY A 437 -42.08 0.77 16.33
CA GLY A 437 -40.77 1.41 16.35
C GLY A 437 -39.56 0.51 16.58
N ASP A 438 -39.69 -0.82 16.70
CA ASP A 438 -38.51 -1.71 16.76
C ASP A 438 -37.99 -2.01 15.34
N SER A 439 -36.77 -1.57 15.05
CA SER A 439 -36.11 -1.81 13.77
C SER A 439 -35.44 -3.19 13.62
N LYS A 440 -35.30 -3.97 14.70
CA LYS A 440 -34.64 -5.30 14.66
C LYS A 440 -35.29 -6.29 13.69
N PRO A 441 -36.63 -6.39 13.57
CA PRO A 441 -37.24 -7.37 12.68
C PRO A 441 -37.02 -7.09 11.19
N VAL A 442 -36.55 -5.89 10.80
CA VAL A 442 -36.30 -5.53 9.39
C VAL A 442 -35.22 -6.43 8.77
N LYS A 443 -34.05 -6.61 9.42
CA LYS A 443 -33.00 -7.53 8.93
C LYS A 443 -33.51 -8.97 8.82
N PHE A 444 -34.38 -9.41 9.74
CA PHE A 444 -35.00 -10.74 9.71
C PHE A 444 -35.94 -10.91 8.50
N LEU A 445 -36.80 -9.93 8.23
CA LEU A 445 -37.71 -9.95 7.08
C LEU A 445 -36.93 -9.94 5.74
N ILE A 446 -35.90 -9.11 5.62
CA ILE A 446 -34.99 -9.13 4.44
C ILE A 446 -34.37 -10.53 4.28
N GLY A 447 -33.85 -11.13 5.35
CA GLY A 447 -33.33 -12.50 5.33
C GLY A 447 -34.36 -13.55 4.90
N LYS A 448 -35.64 -13.36 5.24
CA LYS A 448 -36.74 -14.24 4.82
C LYS A 448 -37.13 -14.06 3.36
N VAL A 449 -37.15 -12.83 2.83
CA VAL A 449 -37.37 -12.55 1.40
C VAL A 449 -36.22 -13.11 0.55
N MET A 450 -34.98 -12.98 1.03
CA MET A 450 -33.82 -13.60 0.39
C MET A 450 -33.86 -15.13 0.47
N GLN A 451 -34.35 -15.72 1.57
CA GLN A 451 -34.55 -17.17 1.65
C GLN A 451 -35.65 -17.67 0.69
N ALA A 452 -36.80 -16.99 0.65
CA ALA A 452 -37.95 -17.35 -0.20
C ALA A 452 -37.65 -17.24 -1.71
N SER A 453 -36.83 -16.25 -2.11
CA SER A 453 -36.36 -16.10 -3.50
C SER A 453 -35.25 -17.09 -3.91
N SER A 454 -34.82 -17.98 -3.01
CA SER A 454 -33.62 -18.82 -3.17
C SER A 454 -32.32 -18.01 -3.37
N GLY A 455 -32.24 -16.83 -2.74
CA GLY A 455 -31.11 -15.91 -2.83
C GLY A 455 -31.10 -15.05 -4.09
N ARG A 456 -32.15 -15.08 -4.92
CA ARG A 456 -32.17 -14.43 -6.24
C ARG A 456 -32.82 -13.05 -6.29
N ALA A 457 -33.53 -12.60 -5.25
CA ALA A 457 -34.12 -11.25 -5.27
C ALA A 457 -33.03 -10.17 -5.18
N GLU A 458 -33.21 -9.05 -5.88
CA GLU A 458 -32.29 -7.91 -5.84
C GLU A 458 -32.25 -7.27 -4.42
N PRO A 459 -31.12 -7.31 -3.68
CA PRO A 459 -31.11 -6.91 -2.26
C PRO A 459 -31.51 -5.45 -2.00
N LYS A 460 -31.03 -4.51 -2.82
CA LYS A 460 -31.37 -3.08 -2.71
C LYS A 460 -32.87 -2.84 -2.91
N LYS A 461 -33.46 -3.54 -3.89
CA LYS A 461 -34.87 -3.41 -4.26
C LYS A 461 -35.80 -4.10 -3.26
N VAL A 462 -35.37 -5.22 -2.68
CA VAL A 462 -36.01 -5.83 -1.49
C VAL A 462 -36.06 -4.83 -0.34
N GLN A 463 -34.93 -4.20 0.00
CA GLN A 463 -34.87 -3.22 1.09
C GLN A 463 -35.74 -1.98 0.79
N GLN A 464 -35.70 -1.45 -0.43
CA GLN A 464 -36.53 -0.31 -0.85
C GLN A 464 -38.03 -0.62 -0.82
N LEU A 465 -38.47 -1.75 -1.39
CA LEU A 465 -39.89 -2.12 -1.44
C LEU A 465 -40.42 -2.46 -0.05
N LEU A 466 -39.62 -3.11 0.80
CA LEU A 466 -39.96 -3.37 2.20
C LEU A 466 -40.17 -2.05 2.97
N SER A 467 -39.21 -1.12 2.92
CA SER A 467 -39.34 0.20 3.58
C SER A 467 -40.43 1.07 2.98
N SER A 468 -40.68 0.98 1.65
CA SER A 468 -41.77 1.73 0.98
C SER A 468 -43.15 1.20 1.37
N SER A 469 -43.28 -0.12 1.57
CA SER A 469 -44.48 -0.76 2.11
C SER A 469 -44.78 -0.36 3.56
N LEU A 470 -43.79 0.25 4.26
CA LEU A 470 -43.87 0.68 5.66
C LEU A 470 -43.91 2.21 5.83
N GLN A 471 -43.57 2.99 4.79
CA GLN A 471 -43.70 4.47 4.69
C GLN A 471 -43.05 5.28 5.83
N VAL A 472 -41.75 5.09 6.10
CA VAL A 472 -41.02 5.85 7.13
C VAL A 472 -39.74 6.51 6.59
N ARG A 473 -39.52 7.80 6.95
CA ARG A 473 -38.20 8.49 6.92
C ARG A 473 -37.70 8.67 8.36
N THR A 474 -36.41 8.46 8.62
CA THR A 474 -35.80 8.59 9.97
C THR A 474 -34.51 9.40 9.92
N LEU A 475 -34.43 10.43 10.78
CA LEU A 475 -33.16 10.99 11.25
C LEU A 475 -32.86 10.43 12.64
N ASP A 476 -31.59 10.10 12.86
CA ASP A 476 -31.09 9.61 14.14
C ASP A 476 -30.32 10.73 14.84
N ILE A 477 -30.60 10.97 16.13
CA ILE A 477 -29.89 11.96 16.94
C ILE A 477 -29.16 11.24 18.07
N LEU A 478 -27.84 11.17 17.97
CA LEU A 478 -26.96 10.61 18.99
C LEU A 478 -26.60 11.72 19.99
N SER A 479 -26.79 11.49 21.29
CA SER A 479 -26.42 12.44 22.35
C SER A 479 -25.49 11.84 23.39
N PHE A 480 -24.40 12.55 23.69
CA PHE A 480 -23.48 12.21 24.78
C PHE A 480 -23.92 12.73 26.16
N GLY A 481 -25.01 13.52 26.22
CA GLY A 481 -25.54 14.07 27.46
C GLY A 481 -24.72 15.22 28.07
N GLY A 482 -23.69 15.73 27.39
CA GLY A 482 -22.87 16.85 27.88
C GLY A 482 -23.63 18.19 27.96
N ALA A 483 -22.91 19.32 27.90
CA ALA A 483 -23.48 20.67 28.09
C ALA A 483 -24.78 20.95 27.29
N ILE A 484 -24.94 20.35 26.11
CA ILE A 484 -26.14 20.51 25.26
C ILE A 484 -27.45 19.95 25.86
N SER A 485 -27.42 19.04 26.84
CA SER A 485 -28.60 18.63 27.63
C SER A 485 -28.41 18.67 29.15
N GLY A 486 -27.19 18.95 29.62
CA GLY A 486 -26.87 19.12 31.03
C GLY A 486 -27.34 20.44 31.65
N THR A 487 -27.13 20.58 32.96
CA THR A 487 -27.45 21.79 33.75
C THR A 487 -26.24 22.27 34.54
N ARG A 488 -26.16 23.57 34.86
CA ARG A 488 -25.08 24.09 35.71
C ARG A 488 -25.47 24.03 37.18
N ARG A 489 -24.63 23.39 37.98
CA ARG A 489 -24.71 23.41 39.45
C ARG A 489 -24.26 24.76 40.00
N GLY A 490 -24.73 25.11 41.20
CA GLY A 490 -24.44 26.39 41.85
C GLY A 490 -22.98 26.62 42.28
N ASP A 491 -22.10 25.64 42.06
CA ASP A 491 -20.63 25.73 42.21
C ASP A 491 -19.91 26.04 40.89
N GLY A 492 -20.63 26.07 39.76
CA GLY A 492 -20.13 26.34 38.41
C GLY A 492 -19.98 25.09 37.52
N PHE A 493 -20.05 23.89 38.11
CA PHE A 493 -19.85 22.62 37.40
C PHE A 493 -21.05 22.28 36.49
N ILE A 494 -20.81 21.70 35.31
CA ILE A 494 -21.87 21.25 34.39
C ILE A 494 -22.14 19.76 34.66
N GLU A 495 -23.36 19.41 35.05
CA GLU A 495 -23.80 18.04 35.22
C GLU A 495 -24.41 17.49 33.91
N PRO A 496 -23.88 16.38 33.35
CA PRO A 496 -24.43 15.75 32.15
C PRO A 496 -25.90 15.32 32.32
N GLY A 497 -26.73 15.68 31.34
CA GLY A 497 -28.17 15.46 31.33
C GLY A 497 -28.61 14.13 30.74
N ASP A 498 -29.92 13.88 30.86
CA ASP A 498 -30.62 12.81 30.14
C ASP A 498 -30.85 13.19 28.66
N MET A 499 -31.57 12.32 27.94
CA MET A 499 -32.25 12.69 26.70
C MET A 499 -33.04 13.98 26.92
N LEU A 500 -32.92 14.87 25.95
CA LEU A 500 -33.54 16.20 25.94
C LEU A 500 -35.07 16.11 25.79
N ASP A 501 -35.58 14.99 25.27
CA ASP A 501 -36.86 14.92 24.57
C ASP A 501 -36.93 16.05 23.54
N ILE A 502 -36.01 15.97 22.56
CA ILE A 502 -35.83 16.98 21.51
C ILE A 502 -37.16 17.27 20.80
N ARG A 503 -38.06 16.27 20.75
CA ARG A 503 -39.43 16.43 20.26
C ARG A 503 -40.22 17.47 21.06
N LYS A 504 -40.14 17.57 22.39
CA LYS A 504 -40.83 18.64 23.15
C LYS A 504 -40.41 20.05 22.72
N TYR A 505 -39.12 20.24 22.45
CA TYR A 505 -38.57 21.54 22.04
C TYR A 505 -38.87 21.88 20.58
N LEU A 506 -38.93 20.88 19.69
CA LEU A 506 -39.14 21.07 18.24
C LEU A 506 -40.59 20.84 17.75
N ALA A 507 -41.50 20.23 18.52
CA ALA A 507 -42.85 19.84 18.08
C ALA A 507 -43.83 20.99 17.78
N ARG A 508 -43.35 22.23 17.67
CA ARG A 508 -44.11 23.40 17.22
C ARG A 508 -43.38 24.24 16.18
N ASP A 509 -42.20 23.82 15.73
CA ASP A 509 -41.50 24.50 14.65
C ASP A 509 -42.14 24.17 13.30
N GLY A 510 -42.42 25.18 12.50
CA GLY A 510 -43.04 25.05 11.18
C GLY A 510 -42.06 24.76 10.05
N GLU A 511 -40.76 24.81 10.32
CA GLU A 511 -39.70 24.67 9.31
C GLU A 511 -39.24 23.22 9.11
N ILE A 512 -39.63 22.30 10.01
CA ILE A 512 -39.31 20.87 9.97
C ILE A 512 -40.41 20.08 9.24
N ALA A 513 -40.05 19.16 8.34
CA ALA A 513 -41.01 18.38 7.57
C ALA A 513 -41.83 17.38 8.42
N ALA A 514 -43.17 17.38 8.24
CA ALA A 514 -44.11 16.62 9.08
C ALA A 514 -44.07 15.08 8.89
N ASP A 515 -43.42 14.58 7.84
CA ASP A 515 -43.17 13.17 7.55
C ASP A 515 -41.79 12.68 8.03
N LEU A 516 -40.96 13.58 8.57
CA LEU A 516 -39.68 13.28 9.20
C LEU A 516 -39.91 12.64 10.58
N ARG A 517 -39.09 11.66 10.97
CA ARG A 517 -39.13 11.05 12.31
C ARG A 517 -37.75 11.13 12.96
N PHE A 518 -37.73 11.46 14.24
CA PHE A 518 -36.51 11.55 15.05
C PHE A 518 -36.42 10.36 16.00
N GLU A 519 -35.33 9.60 15.94
CA GLU A 519 -34.95 8.64 16.99
C GLU A 519 -33.82 9.26 17.81
N GLU A 520 -34.11 9.58 19.08
CA GLU A 520 -33.12 10.13 20.02
C GLU A 520 -32.46 8.97 20.76
N ILE A 521 -31.13 8.90 20.70
CA ILE A 521 -30.33 7.78 21.19
C ILE A 521 -29.24 8.33 22.13
N GLN A 522 -29.37 8.02 23.41
CA GLN A 522 -28.33 8.32 24.38
C GLN A 522 -27.14 7.40 24.16
N MET A 523 -25.96 7.99 24.01
CA MET A 523 -24.67 7.28 23.94
C MET A 523 -24.07 7.11 25.34
N GLY A 524 -24.16 8.13 26.19
CA GLY A 524 -23.62 8.14 27.55
C GLY A 524 -24.13 9.32 28.36
N LYS A 525 -23.48 9.61 29.49
CA LYS A 525 -23.71 10.80 30.34
C LYS A 525 -22.39 11.30 30.90
N PHE A 526 -21.66 12.03 30.07
CA PHE A 526 -20.32 12.54 30.41
C PHE A 526 -20.02 13.82 29.63
N LEU A 527 -19.00 14.54 30.07
CA LEU A 527 -18.46 15.69 29.35
C LEU A 527 -17.48 15.21 28.27
N SER A 528 -17.24 16.03 27.24
CA SER A 528 -16.52 15.59 26.03
C SER A 528 -15.03 15.28 26.27
N GLU A 529 -14.47 15.88 27.30
CA GLU A 529 -13.14 15.69 27.85
C GLU A 529 -12.99 14.40 28.68
N GLU A 530 -14.10 13.71 28.99
CA GLU A 530 -14.13 12.42 29.70
C GLU A 530 -14.20 11.21 28.72
N LEU A 531 -14.26 11.45 27.40
CA LEU A 531 -14.39 10.42 26.37
C LEU A 531 -13.33 9.31 26.47
N SER A 532 -13.79 8.07 26.42
CA SER A 532 -12.95 6.86 26.49
C SER A 532 -12.91 6.07 25.16
N PRO A 533 -12.03 5.04 25.05
CA PRO A 533 -12.03 4.13 23.90
C PRO A 533 -13.37 3.40 23.69
N GLU A 534 -14.12 3.13 24.76
CA GLU A 534 -15.43 2.49 24.72
C GLU A 534 -16.47 3.40 24.06
N ASP A 535 -16.38 4.71 24.28
CA ASP A 535 -17.34 5.69 23.75
C ASP A 535 -17.17 5.93 22.25
N TRP A 536 -15.91 5.99 21.77
CA TRP A 536 -15.61 6.02 20.34
C TRP A 536 -15.99 4.70 19.66
N ALA A 537 -15.71 3.55 20.28
CA ALA A 537 -16.15 2.25 19.77
C ALA A 537 -17.67 2.17 19.67
N ALA A 538 -18.39 2.59 20.73
CA ALA A 538 -19.84 2.65 20.77
C ALA A 538 -20.41 3.61 19.71
N LEU A 539 -19.80 4.78 19.51
CA LEU A 539 -20.20 5.76 18.49
C LEU A 539 -20.06 5.18 17.07
N VAL A 540 -18.88 4.68 16.71
CA VAL A 540 -18.61 4.09 15.38
C VAL A 540 -19.53 2.90 15.11
N HIS A 541 -19.65 1.99 16.07
CA HIS A 541 -20.53 0.81 15.96
C HIS A 541 -22.03 1.19 15.92
N ARG A 542 -22.45 2.25 16.62
CA ARG A 542 -23.82 2.79 16.54
C ARG A 542 -24.09 3.38 15.15
N ILE A 543 -23.21 4.27 14.67
CA ILE A 543 -23.33 4.91 13.35
C ILE A 543 -23.41 3.83 12.27
N PHE A 544 -22.49 2.86 12.26
CA PHE A 544 -22.54 1.72 11.33
C PHE A 544 -23.89 0.99 11.37
N LYS A 545 -24.40 0.65 12.57
CA LYS A 545 -25.71 -0.03 12.71
C LYS A 545 -26.90 0.83 12.25
N LEU A 546 -26.80 2.17 12.27
CA LEU A 546 -27.80 3.11 11.73
C LEU A 546 -27.69 3.29 10.21
N LEU A 547 -26.48 3.36 9.65
CA LEU A 547 -26.25 3.37 8.21
C LEU A 547 -26.81 2.10 7.56
N LYS A 548 -26.49 0.92 8.11
CA LYS A 548 -27.04 -0.38 7.65
C LYS A 548 -28.55 -0.54 7.88
N ARG A 549 -29.17 0.31 8.71
CA ARG A 549 -30.64 0.39 8.86
C ARG A 549 -31.30 1.18 7.73
N GLY A 550 -30.55 2.03 7.03
CA GLY A 550 -31.08 2.96 6.03
C GLY A 550 -31.50 4.30 6.61
N SER A 551 -30.79 4.80 7.62
CA SER A 551 -30.99 6.16 8.15
C SER A 551 -30.86 7.23 7.05
N ASN A 552 -31.68 8.29 7.12
CA ASN A 552 -31.66 9.39 6.15
C ASN A 552 -30.70 10.52 6.54
N GLY A 553 -30.12 10.48 7.74
CA GLY A 553 -29.15 11.43 8.24
C GLY A 553 -28.93 11.27 9.74
N ILE A 554 -27.68 11.46 10.19
CA ILE A 554 -27.29 11.22 11.58
C ILE A 554 -26.74 12.53 12.17
N LEU A 555 -27.41 13.04 13.22
CA LEU A 555 -26.95 14.19 14.01
C LEU A 555 -26.25 13.69 15.27
N ILE A 556 -25.11 14.29 15.62
CA ILE A 556 -24.29 13.90 16.77
C ILE A 556 -24.10 15.12 17.66
N ALA A 557 -24.79 15.14 18.80
CA ALA A 557 -24.73 16.18 19.81
C ALA A 557 -23.55 15.91 20.77
N HIS A 558 -22.50 16.72 20.63
CA HIS A 558 -21.17 16.53 21.23
C HIS A 558 -20.76 17.78 22.04
N GLY A 559 -19.71 17.68 22.88
CA GLY A 559 -19.07 18.87 23.49
C GLY A 559 -18.01 19.48 22.56
N THR A 560 -17.51 20.68 22.86
CA THR A 560 -16.57 21.40 21.98
C THR A 560 -15.13 20.89 22.03
N ASP A 561 -14.66 20.51 23.20
CA ASP A 561 -13.23 20.46 23.53
C ASP A 561 -12.49 19.32 22.83
N THR A 562 -13.16 18.18 22.64
CA THR A 562 -12.65 17.03 21.87
C THR A 562 -13.30 16.88 20.50
N LEU A 563 -14.14 17.83 20.07
CA LEU A 563 -14.92 17.76 18.82
C LEU A 563 -14.04 17.49 17.60
N ALA A 564 -12.87 18.12 17.52
CA ALA A 564 -11.92 17.96 16.42
C ALA A 564 -11.42 16.51 16.27
N TYR A 565 -11.15 15.81 17.37
CA TYR A 565 -10.71 14.42 17.35
C TYR A 565 -11.84 13.48 16.90
N THR A 566 -13.04 13.62 17.47
CA THR A 566 -14.19 12.78 17.09
C THR A 566 -14.64 13.06 15.65
N ALA A 567 -14.60 14.33 15.20
CA ALA A 567 -14.92 14.69 13.83
C ALA A 567 -13.92 14.08 12.83
N ALA A 568 -12.62 14.20 13.09
CA ALA A 568 -11.59 13.62 12.23
C ALA A 568 -11.66 12.08 12.21
N LEU A 569 -11.97 11.45 13.36
CA LEU A 569 -12.19 10.01 13.45
C LEU A 569 -13.38 9.58 12.56
N LEU A 570 -14.54 10.23 12.70
CA LEU A 570 -15.70 9.89 11.89
C LEU A 570 -15.50 10.17 10.39
N HIS A 571 -14.74 11.22 10.03
CA HIS A 571 -14.33 11.43 8.64
C HIS A 571 -13.58 10.23 8.07
N TRP A 572 -12.59 9.69 8.77
CA TRP A 572 -11.82 8.53 8.27
C TRP A 572 -12.63 7.24 8.19
N PHE A 573 -13.62 7.03 9.06
CA PHE A 573 -14.45 5.82 9.08
C PHE A 573 -15.69 5.89 8.17
N PHE A 574 -16.23 7.08 7.87
CA PHE A 574 -17.52 7.23 7.19
C PHE A 574 -17.53 8.31 6.09
N GLY A 575 -16.40 8.96 5.78
CA GLY A 575 -16.31 10.12 4.90
C GLY A 575 -16.94 9.96 3.51
N SER A 576 -17.00 8.75 2.98
CA SER A 576 -17.59 8.39 1.68
C SER A 576 -19.05 7.92 1.73
N SER A 577 -19.67 7.87 2.92
CA SER A 577 -21.03 7.36 3.10
C SER A 577 -22.09 8.18 2.35
N ASN A 578 -23.10 7.49 1.82
CA ASN A 578 -24.23 8.10 1.10
C ASN A 578 -25.24 8.79 2.03
N THR A 579 -25.17 8.54 3.35
CA THR A 579 -26.01 9.20 4.35
C THR A 579 -25.22 10.34 5.00
N PRO A 580 -25.76 11.57 5.07
CA PRO A 580 -25.04 12.69 5.67
C PRO A 580 -24.93 12.51 7.20
N ILE A 581 -23.74 12.81 7.73
CA ILE A 581 -23.43 12.75 9.16
C ILE A 581 -22.97 14.13 9.60
N LEU A 582 -23.56 14.66 10.66
CA LEU A 582 -23.27 16.00 11.15
C LEU A 582 -23.02 15.98 12.66
N LEU A 583 -21.85 16.46 13.08
CA LEU A 583 -21.61 16.76 14.48
C LEU A 583 -22.03 18.20 14.77
N THR A 584 -22.64 18.42 15.93
CA THR A 584 -22.94 19.76 16.46
C THR A 584 -22.58 19.82 17.93
N ALA A 585 -22.23 21.01 18.43
CA ALA A 585 -21.75 21.20 19.79
C ALA A 585 -22.23 22.52 20.39
N ALA A 586 -22.41 22.54 21.71
CA ALA A 586 -22.75 23.70 22.51
C ALA A 586 -21.77 23.84 23.69
N VAL A 587 -21.44 25.08 24.06
CA VAL A 587 -20.51 25.40 25.16
C VAL A 587 -21.25 25.58 26.49
N ASN A 588 -22.51 26.04 26.44
CA ASN A 588 -23.33 26.37 27.59
C ASN A 588 -24.53 25.43 27.75
N PRO A 589 -24.96 25.15 28.99
CA PRO A 589 -26.28 24.57 29.30
C PRO A 589 -27.46 25.37 28.74
N LEU A 590 -28.52 24.65 28.35
CA LEU A 590 -29.74 25.24 27.78
C LEU A 590 -30.52 26.16 28.73
N GLU A 591 -30.29 26.05 30.04
CA GLU A 591 -30.86 26.96 31.04
C GLU A 591 -30.17 28.33 31.06
N GLU A 592 -28.99 28.44 30.45
CA GLU A 592 -28.15 29.65 30.41
C GLU A 592 -28.11 30.30 29.01
N ASP A 593 -28.25 29.51 27.95
CA ASP A 593 -28.07 29.93 26.56
C ASP A 593 -29.00 29.15 25.61
N SER A 594 -29.74 29.85 24.72
CA SER A 594 -30.60 29.17 23.73
C SER A 594 -29.80 28.48 22.62
N SER A 595 -28.51 28.83 22.46
CA SER A 595 -27.67 28.41 21.35
C SER A 595 -27.66 26.89 21.14
N GLY A 596 -27.77 26.09 22.21
CA GLY A 596 -27.81 24.62 22.08
C GLY A 596 -29.05 24.09 21.35
N VAL A 597 -30.23 24.71 21.53
CA VAL A 597 -31.43 24.37 20.74
C VAL A 597 -31.29 24.89 19.31
N ASP A 598 -30.76 26.10 19.14
CA ASP A 598 -30.55 26.70 17.82
C ASP A 598 -29.52 25.88 17.00
N HIS A 599 -28.47 25.37 17.63
CA HIS A 599 -27.46 24.49 17.02
C HIS A 599 -28.06 23.12 16.62
N LEU A 600 -28.89 22.50 17.48
CA LEU A 600 -29.63 21.28 17.12
C LEU A 600 -30.60 21.50 15.96
N LYS A 601 -31.36 22.61 15.97
CA LYS A 601 -32.29 22.98 14.90
C LYS A 601 -31.56 23.17 13.58
N ASN A 602 -30.50 23.99 13.56
CA ASN A 602 -29.70 24.23 12.36
C ASN A 602 -29.13 22.92 11.81
N GLY A 603 -28.61 22.04 12.68
CA GLY A 603 -28.09 20.74 12.27
C GLY A 603 -29.16 19.81 11.66
N ILE A 604 -30.40 19.82 12.16
CA ILE A 604 -31.52 19.09 11.56
C ILE A 604 -31.86 19.65 10.17
N MET A 605 -31.90 20.97 10.01
CA MET A 605 -32.20 21.63 8.74
C MET A 605 -31.10 21.40 7.69
N GLU A 606 -29.84 21.41 8.11
CA GLU A 606 -28.69 21.09 7.27
C GLU A 606 -28.68 19.61 6.83
N LEU A 607 -28.97 18.68 7.74
CA LEU A 607 -29.13 17.26 7.39
C LEU A 607 -30.33 17.00 6.47
N GLU A 608 -31.47 17.68 6.67
CA GLU A 608 -32.61 17.56 5.74
C GLU A 608 -32.30 18.18 4.37
N ALA A 609 -31.52 19.27 4.30
CA ALA A 609 -31.04 19.79 3.02
C ALA A 609 -30.09 18.81 2.33
N ALA A 610 -29.12 18.26 3.07
CA ALA A 610 -28.14 17.30 2.57
C ALA A 610 -28.79 16.00 2.07
N GLY A 611 -29.70 15.42 2.86
CA GLY A 611 -30.45 14.20 2.48
C GLY A 611 -31.40 14.37 1.29
N ARG A 612 -31.63 15.60 0.81
CA ARG A 612 -32.45 15.91 -0.38
C ARG A 612 -31.63 16.24 -1.63
N LYS A 613 -30.37 16.69 -1.50
CA LYS A 613 -29.59 17.27 -2.61
C LYS A 613 -28.08 16.94 -2.61
N GLY A 614 -27.60 16.19 -1.62
CA GLY A 614 -26.18 16.22 -1.23
C GLY A 614 -25.87 17.47 -0.39
N TRP A 615 -24.71 17.50 0.26
CA TRP A 615 -24.20 18.72 0.89
C TRP A 615 -24.13 19.85 -0.16
N PRO A 616 -24.60 21.07 0.14
CA PRO A 616 -24.51 22.19 -0.81
C PRO A 616 -23.04 22.54 -1.09
N ASP A 617 -22.79 23.10 -2.28
CA ASP A 617 -21.48 23.65 -2.70
C ASP A 617 -21.08 24.86 -1.84
N LEU A 618 -20.68 24.59 -0.61
CA LEU A 618 -19.95 25.49 0.25
C LEU A 618 -18.49 25.52 -0.18
N ASP A 619 -17.81 26.65 0.03
CA ASP A 619 -16.41 26.86 -0.35
C ASP A 619 -15.42 26.14 0.60
N VAL A 620 -15.77 24.91 0.98
CA VAL A 620 -15.35 24.14 2.16
C VAL A 620 -15.03 22.70 1.74
N SER A 621 -13.74 22.45 1.54
CA SER A 621 -13.13 21.32 0.82
C SER A 621 -13.64 19.90 1.12
N GLY A 622 -13.62 19.07 0.08
CA GLY A 622 -13.74 17.61 0.13
C GLY A 622 -15.15 17.07 -0.07
N PRO A 623 -15.33 15.86 -0.63
CA PRO A 623 -16.64 15.22 -0.81
C PRO A 623 -17.24 14.65 0.49
N SER A 624 -16.57 14.84 1.64
CA SER A 624 -16.91 14.22 2.93
C SER A 624 -18.39 14.34 3.31
N SER A 625 -19.01 13.17 3.51
CA SER A 625 -20.35 12.97 4.10
C SER A 625 -20.44 13.51 5.54
N VAL A 626 -19.30 13.51 6.24
CA VAL A 626 -19.17 13.94 7.63
C VAL A 626 -18.78 15.41 7.69
N ARG A 627 -19.58 16.22 8.40
CA ARG A 627 -19.41 17.66 8.60
C ARG A 627 -19.54 18.03 10.07
N VAL A 628 -19.19 19.27 10.41
CA VAL A 628 -19.39 19.85 11.74
C VAL A 628 -20.14 21.18 11.60
N SER A 629 -21.24 21.37 12.32
CA SER A 629 -21.97 22.65 12.35
C SER A 629 -22.07 23.22 13.76
N VAL A 630 -21.54 24.42 13.93
CA VAL A 630 -21.54 25.16 15.21
C VAL A 630 -21.81 26.63 14.89
N SER A 631 -22.75 27.25 15.62
CA SER A 631 -23.12 28.66 15.46
C SER A 631 -23.51 29.05 14.02
N GLY A 632 -24.22 28.16 13.33
CA GLY A 632 -24.71 28.39 11.96
C GLY A 632 -23.62 28.39 10.87
N ARG A 633 -22.44 27.84 11.16
CA ARG A 633 -21.34 27.67 10.19
C ARG A 633 -20.98 26.19 10.08
N VAL A 634 -20.92 25.70 8.85
CA VAL A 634 -20.50 24.32 8.52
C VAL A 634 -19.02 24.28 8.17
N TYR A 635 -18.29 23.40 8.83
CA TYR A 635 -16.88 23.10 8.63
C TYR A 635 -16.73 21.65 8.08
N PRO A 636 -15.61 21.29 7.43
CA PRO A 636 -15.28 19.89 7.21
C PRO A 636 -15.01 19.24 8.58
N ALA A 637 -15.32 17.95 8.70
CA ALA A 637 -14.92 17.18 9.87
C ALA A 637 -13.40 16.92 9.94
N TYR A 638 -12.71 17.10 8.81
CA TYR A 638 -11.27 16.92 8.64
C TYR A 638 -10.48 18.23 8.84
N ASN A 639 -9.26 18.15 9.38
CA ASN A 639 -8.38 19.28 9.70
C ASN A 639 -9.00 20.39 10.57
N LEU A 640 -10.02 20.03 11.37
CA LEU A 640 -10.69 20.95 12.27
C LEU A 640 -9.78 21.27 13.48
N LYS A 641 -9.63 22.55 13.79
CA LYS A 641 -8.86 23.07 14.93
C LYS A 641 -9.72 24.04 15.73
N PHE A 642 -9.80 23.81 17.04
CA PHE A 642 -10.45 24.71 18.00
C PHE A 642 -9.74 26.07 18.07
N ARG A 643 -10.50 27.15 18.24
CA ARG A 643 -10.01 28.51 18.49
C ARG A 643 -10.62 29.09 19.75
N ASN A 644 -9.83 29.87 20.48
CA ASN A 644 -10.28 30.51 21.71
C ASN A 644 -11.07 31.81 21.41
N PHE A 645 -11.94 32.21 22.34
CA PHE A 645 -13.06 33.13 22.14
C PHE A 645 -12.72 34.62 21.83
N GLU A 646 -11.46 35.02 21.70
CA GLU A 646 -11.08 36.43 21.57
C GLU A 646 -11.61 37.12 20.29
N ASP A 647 -11.84 36.36 19.21
CA ASP A 647 -12.38 36.85 17.93
C ASP A 647 -13.93 36.90 17.86
N GLY A 648 -14.64 36.58 18.95
CA GLY A 648 -16.08 36.84 19.14
C GLY A 648 -17.10 36.02 18.34
N GLU A 649 -16.75 35.41 17.19
CA GLU A 649 -17.70 34.68 16.32
C GLU A 649 -17.28 33.28 15.86
N GLN A 650 -16.03 32.83 16.11
CA GLN A 650 -15.49 31.61 15.46
C GLN A 650 -14.80 30.66 16.44
N LEU A 651 -15.53 29.61 16.85
CA LEU A 651 -15.07 28.52 17.72
C LEU A 651 -14.07 27.55 17.05
N PHE A 652 -14.09 27.46 15.71
CA PHE A 652 -13.27 26.51 14.96
C PHE A 652 -12.72 27.11 13.67
N SER A 653 -11.67 26.47 13.14
CA SER A 653 -11.11 26.74 11.81
C SER A 653 -10.59 25.46 11.16
N THR A 654 -10.47 25.45 9.84
CA THR A 654 -9.87 24.34 9.08
C THR A 654 -8.44 24.69 8.69
N TRP A 655 -7.46 23.89 9.10
CA TRP A 655 -6.07 24.04 8.62
C TRP A 655 -5.91 23.47 7.21
N ASN A 656 -5.02 24.08 6.42
CA ASN A 656 -4.64 23.65 5.08
C ASN A 656 -5.80 23.62 4.05
N GLN A 657 -6.92 24.34 4.31
CA GLN A 657 -8.13 24.32 3.47
C GLN A 657 -7.86 24.54 1.96
N ASN A 658 -6.90 25.41 1.61
CA ASN A 658 -6.52 25.67 0.21
C ASN A 658 -5.71 24.54 -0.46
N ILE A 659 -5.11 23.65 0.33
CA ILE A 659 -4.49 22.40 -0.13
C ILE A 659 -5.58 21.33 -0.27
N LEU A 660 -6.46 21.22 0.74
CA LEU A 660 -7.60 20.29 0.75
C LEU A 660 -8.62 20.52 -0.38
N LYS A 661 -8.69 21.73 -0.95
CA LYS A 661 -9.46 22.01 -2.17
C LYS A 661 -8.83 21.44 -3.46
N LYS A 662 -7.59 20.95 -3.40
CA LYS A 662 -6.82 20.44 -4.56
C LYS A 662 -6.47 18.96 -4.43
N THR A 663 -6.31 18.46 -3.22
CA THR A 663 -6.10 17.05 -2.92
C THR A 663 -7.45 16.38 -2.69
N GLU A 664 -7.85 15.45 -3.55
CA GLU A 664 -9.04 14.60 -3.34
C GLU A 664 -8.78 13.61 -2.19
N SER A 665 -8.90 14.10 -0.96
CA SER A 665 -8.85 13.29 0.26
C SER A 665 -10.14 12.47 0.37
N ASN A 666 -10.19 11.37 -0.37
CA ASN A 666 -11.11 10.29 -0.07
C ASN A 666 -10.75 9.70 1.31
N ALA A 667 -11.75 9.28 2.07
CA ALA A 667 -11.51 8.47 3.26
C ALA A 667 -11.23 7.03 2.79
N ASP A 668 -9.98 6.58 2.87
CA ASP A 668 -9.58 5.24 2.39
C ASP A 668 -10.29 4.11 3.16
N LEU A 669 -10.77 4.39 4.38
CA LEU A 669 -11.37 3.43 5.31
C LEU A 669 -12.92 3.45 5.26
N ASP A 670 -13.50 3.11 4.11
CA ASP A 670 -14.95 3.14 3.90
C ASP A 670 -15.68 1.97 4.59
N ILE A 671 -15.65 1.90 5.93
CA ILE A 671 -16.24 0.80 6.72
C ILE A 671 -17.77 0.70 6.58
N ASP A 672 -18.39 1.75 6.07
CA ASP A 672 -19.77 1.78 5.56
C ASP A 672 -20.05 0.65 4.54
N ARG A 673 -19.04 0.20 3.79
CA ARG A 673 -19.15 -0.88 2.80
C ARG A 673 -19.18 -2.28 3.40
N LEU A 674 -18.52 -2.52 4.53
CA LEU A 674 -18.50 -3.83 5.23
C LEU A 674 -19.92 -4.38 5.40
N ASP A 675 -20.21 -5.62 5.02
CA ASP A 675 -21.56 -6.20 5.20
C ASP A 675 -21.99 -6.19 6.69
N GLU A 676 -21.04 -6.46 7.59
CA GLU A 676 -21.24 -6.44 9.04
C GLU A 676 -19.96 -5.96 9.75
N LEU A 677 -20.12 -5.11 10.78
CA LEU A 677 -19.06 -4.74 11.71
C LEU A 677 -19.14 -5.70 12.93
N PRO A 678 -18.00 -6.11 13.51
CA PRO A 678 -17.98 -6.96 14.70
C PRO A 678 -18.78 -6.41 15.89
N GLU A 679 -19.09 -7.28 16.85
CA GLU A 679 -19.82 -6.88 18.06
C GLU A 679 -19.03 -5.90 18.93
N LEU A 680 -19.78 -5.04 19.64
CA LEU A 680 -19.26 -3.88 20.36
C LEU A 680 -18.06 -4.21 21.25
N ASP A 681 -18.16 -5.21 22.11
CA ASP A 681 -17.12 -5.61 23.07
C ASP A 681 -15.75 -5.84 22.38
N TYR A 682 -15.76 -6.40 21.17
CA TYR A 682 -14.55 -6.63 20.38
C TYR A 682 -14.10 -5.37 19.63
N VAL A 683 -15.03 -4.53 19.13
CA VAL A 683 -14.69 -3.19 18.58
C VAL A 683 -14.04 -2.32 19.65
N THR A 684 -14.58 -2.29 20.87
CA THR A 684 -13.98 -1.67 22.06
C THR A 684 -12.61 -2.27 22.35
N SER A 685 -12.45 -3.60 22.30
CA SER A 685 -11.14 -4.24 22.49
C SER A 685 -10.10 -3.86 21.44
N ILE A 686 -10.51 -3.51 20.21
CA ILE A 686 -9.61 -2.99 19.17
C ILE A 686 -9.24 -1.54 19.50
N PHE A 687 -10.21 -0.64 19.76
CA PHE A 687 -9.95 0.74 20.13
C PHE A 687 -9.05 0.86 21.38
N GLU A 688 -9.29 0.05 22.40
CA GLU A 688 -8.41 -0.07 23.57
C GLU A 688 -6.99 -0.50 23.21
N GLN A 689 -6.82 -1.51 22.34
CA GLN A 689 -5.49 -2.00 21.95
C GLN A 689 -4.72 -1.00 21.10
N ILE A 690 -5.41 -0.26 20.23
CA ILE A 690 -4.82 0.81 19.42
C ILE A 690 -4.41 1.97 20.32
N LEU A 691 -5.30 2.47 21.18
CA LEU A 691 -5.02 3.63 22.04
C LEU A 691 -4.01 3.34 23.18
N LYS A 692 -3.74 2.07 23.48
CA LYS A 692 -2.60 1.64 24.33
C LYS A 692 -1.26 1.61 23.58
N ARG A 693 -1.25 1.74 22.25
CA ARG A 693 -0.07 1.57 21.37
C ARG A 693 0.23 2.79 20.49
N VAL A 694 -0.72 3.70 20.27
CA VAL A 694 -0.56 4.96 19.55
C VAL A 694 -0.36 6.10 20.55
N ALA A 695 0.59 7.00 20.29
CA ALA A 695 0.73 8.25 21.05
C ALA A 695 1.00 9.47 20.14
N LEU A 696 0.33 10.58 20.42
CA LEU A 696 0.59 11.90 19.85
C LEU A 696 1.60 12.64 20.73
N VAL A 697 2.72 13.10 20.16
CA VAL A 697 3.85 13.69 20.89
C VAL A 697 4.27 15.00 20.24
N LYS A 698 4.00 16.12 20.92
CA LYS A 698 4.43 17.45 20.50
C LYS A 698 5.92 17.67 20.78
N ILE A 699 6.74 17.81 19.75
CA ILE A 699 8.18 18.04 19.91
C ILE A 699 8.43 19.47 20.41
N TYR A 700 9.27 19.65 21.42
CA TYR A 700 9.61 20.98 21.95
C TYR A 700 11.12 21.14 22.21
N PRO A 701 11.66 22.39 22.22
CA PRO A 701 13.09 22.62 22.41
C PRO A 701 13.54 22.12 23.78
N GLY A 702 14.52 21.21 23.81
CA GLY A 702 14.99 20.58 25.05
C GLY A 702 14.19 19.35 25.50
N MET A 703 13.26 18.82 24.69
CA MET A 703 12.73 17.47 24.89
C MET A 703 13.87 16.45 24.89
N GLN A 704 13.90 15.53 25.87
CA GLN A 704 14.89 14.47 25.92
C GLN A 704 14.45 13.21 25.17
N SER A 705 15.40 12.51 24.53
CA SER A 705 15.18 11.24 23.84
C SER A 705 14.57 10.17 24.76
N SER A 706 14.92 10.22 26.05
CA SER A 706 14.44 9.35 27.12
C SER A 706 12.91 9.34 27.27
N LEU A 707 12.23 10.45 26.99
CA LEU A 707 10.76 10.54 27.11
C LEU A 707 10.06 9.70 26.05
N ILE A 708 10.53 9.77 24.79
CA ILE A 708 9.98 8.99 23.68
C ILE A 708 10.38 7.51 23.83
N LYS A 709 11.62 7.22 24.25
CA LYS A 709 12.06 5.85 24.57
C LYS A 709 11.21 5.22 25.68
N ALA A 710 10.84 5.98 26.71
CA ALA A 710 9.97 5.49 27.79
C ALA A 710 8.56 5.12 27.30
N LEU A 711 7.98 5.87 26.36
CA LEU A 711 6.70 5.49 25.71
C LEU A 711 6.85 4.15 24.96
N ILE A 712 7.91 4.01 24.18
CA ILE A 712 8.24 2.78 23.45
C ILE A 712 8.44 1.59 24.41
N ASP A 713 9.04 1.82 25.58
CA ASP A 713 9.24 0.82 26.62
C ASP A 713 7.95 0.43 27.37
N GLN A 714 6.91 1.28 27.35
CA GLN A 714 5.56 0.91 27.79
C GLN A 714 4.72 0.20 26.71
N GLY A 715 5.28 0.00 25.50
CA GLY A 715 4.62 -0.72 24.40
C GLY A 715 3.98 0.15 23.32
N VAL A 716 4.22 1.47 23.32
CA VAL A 716 3.83 2.35 22.21
C VAL A 716 4.63 1.96 20.95
N ASN A 717 3.92 1.54 19.90
CA ASN A 717 4.51 1.11 18.62
C ASN A 717 4.15 2.01 17.43
N CYS A 718 3.31 3.03 17.64
CA CYS A 718 2.97 4.06 16.67
C CYS A 718 3.08 5.44 17.33
N LEU A 719 3.94 6.30 16.79
CA LEU A 719 4.19 7.64 17.32
C LEU A 719 3.88 8.70 16.26
N VAL A 720 2.87 9.52 16.54
CA VAL A 720 2.57 10.73 15.75
C VAL A 720 3.33 11.89 16.37
N LEU A 721 4.32 12.43 15.66
CA LEU A 721 5.18 13.51 16.11
C LEU A 721 4.71 14.83 15.50
N GLU A 722 4.35 15.82 16.33
CA GLU A 722 4.13 17.18 15.85
C GLU A 722 5.49 17.91 15.76
N LEU A 723 5.92 18.23 14.55
CA LEU A 723 7.21 18.84 14.23
C LEU A 723 7.11 20.37 14.05
N TYR A 724 8.25 21.06 14.03
CA TYR A 724 8.26 22.51 13.79
C TYR A 724 8.14 22.81 12.29
N ASP A 725 7.31 23.80 11.95
CA ASP A 725 7.18 24.34 10.59
C ASP A 725 6.89 23.22 9.56
N SER A 726 7.50 23.22 8.38
CA SER A 726 7.37 22.18 7.33
C SER A 726 7.99 20.80 7.65
N GLY A 727 8.25 20.48 8.92
CA GLY A 727 8.67 19.14 9.36
C GLY A 727 10.09 19.03 9.94
N THR A 728 10.56 20.04 10.68
CA THR A 728 11.91 20.06 11.26
C THR A 728 11.94 19.62 12.74
N ALA A 729 13.08 19.06 13.17
CA ALA A 729 13.31 18.59 14.55
C ALA A 729 14.79 18.62 14.92
N ASN A 730 15.12 18.54 16.23
CA ASN A 730 16.51 18.42 16.68
C ASN A 730 17.05 17.00 16.46
N LEU A 731 17.99 16.84 15.53
CA LEU A 731 18.66 15.57 15.18
C LEU A 731 20.18 15.57 15.45
N SER A 732 20.66 16.48 16.30
CA SER A 732 22.05 16.52 16.75
C SER A 732 22.42 15.31 17.64
N GLN A 733 23.72 15.00 17.75
CA GLN A 733 24.20 14.01 18.74
C GLN A 733 24.11 14.61 20.15
N SER A 734 22.96 14.46 20.78
CA SER A 734 22.63 15.04 22.09
C SER A 734 21.46 14.29 22.74
N PRO A 735 21.42 14.14 24.08
CA PRO A 735 20.24 13.64 24.79
C PRO A 735 18.97 14.46 24.55
N PHE A 736 19.09 15.71 24.09
CA PHE A 736 18.00 16.61 23.72
C PHE A 736 17.53 16.49 22.26
N SER A 737 17.96 15.42 21.57
CA SER A 737 17.56 15.09 20.21
C SER A 737 16.56 13.92 20.20
N ILE A 738 15.59 13.97 19.30
CA ILE A 738 14.70 12.81 19.07
C ILE A 738 15.38 11.68 18.28
N ARG A 739 16.55 11.93 17.66
CA ARG A 739 17.26 10.97 16.80
C ARG A 739 17.47 9.62 17.49
N GLU A 740 18.02 9.63 18.70
CA GLU A 740 18.27 8.39 19.46
C GLU A 740 16.98 7.61 19.77
N ALA A 741 15.82 8.28 19.79
CA ALA A 741 14.52 7.63 20.02
C ALA A 741 13.92 7.08 18.73
N LEU A 742 14.19 7.71 17.58
CA LEU A 742 13.88 7.18 16.25
C LEU A 742 14.69 5.90 15.99
N GLU A 743 16.01 5.95 16.16
CA GLU A 743 16.91 4.79 16.04
C GLU A 743 16.49 3.64 16.98
N TYR A 744 16.13 3.96 18.23
CA TYR A 744 15.65 2.99 19.22
C TYR A 744 14.28 2.38 18.85
N GLY A 745 13.35 3.19 18.37
CA GLY A 745 12.03 2.71 17.93
C GLY A 745 12.11 1.87 16.67
N LYS A 746 12.92 2.28 15.68
CA LYS A 746 13.20 1.53 14.45
C LYS A 746 13.75 0.13 14.76
N ALA A 747 14.69 0.03 15.71
CA ALA A 747 15.20 -1.25 16.21
C ALA A 747 14.15 -2.11 16.94
N LYS A 748 13.02 -1.53 17.37
CA LYS A 748 11.87 -2.20 18.00
C LYS A 748 10.65 -2.34 17.06
N GLY A 749 10.74 -1.95 15.79
CA GLY A 749 9.61 -2.00 14.84
C GLY A 749 8.53 -0.93 15.06
N VAL A 750 8.86 0.16 15.77
CA VAL A 750 7.97 1.30 16.00
C VAL A 750 7.83 2.12 14.72
N ARG A 751 6.60 2.47 14.35
CA ARG A 751 6.29 3.38 13.24
C ARG A 751 6.24 4.82 13.72
N PHE A 752 6.85 5.72 12.95
CA PHE A 752 6.83 7.16 13.20
C PHE A 752 6.07 7.87 12.08
N TYR A 753 5.12 8.70 12.46
CA TYR A 753 4.29 9.52 11.59
C TYR A 753 4.51 10.99 11.97
N CYS A 754 4.59 11.91 11.01
CA CYS A 754 5.02 13.30 11.26
C CYS A 754 4.04 14.32 10.68
N THR A 755 3.53 15.21 11.54
CA THR A 755 2.60 16.31 11.23
C THR A 755 3.20 17.64 11.70
N SER A 756 2.63 18.79 11.33
CA SER A 756 3.13 20.11 11.73
C SER A 756 2.40 20.67 12.95
N GLN A 757 3.13 21.41 13.79
CA GLN A 757 2.56 22.23 14.88
C GLN A 757 1.88 23.51 14.37
N GLN A 758 1.89 23.79 13.06
CA GLN A 758 1.35 25.01 12.44
C GLN A 758 0.59 24.65 11.14
N GLU A 759 -0.11 25.63 10.56
CA GLU A 759 -0.71 25.46 9.23
C GLU A 759 0.40 25.42 8.16
N GLY A 760 0.59 24.24 7.56
CA GLY A 760 1.63 23.95 6.58
C GLY A 760 1.63 22.47 6.21
N LEU A 761 2.54 22.07 5.32
CA LEU A 761 2.71 20.69 4.88
C LEU A 761 4.06 20.15 5.37
N VAL A 762 4.08 18.90 5.86
CA VAL A 762 5.32 18.19 6.20
C VAL A 762 5.87 17.51 4.95
N ASP A 763 7.09 17.88 4.53
CA ASP A 763 7.86 17.13 3.53
C ASP A 763 9.28 16.84 4.02
N PHE A 764 9.73 15.62 3.72
CA PHE A 764 11.11 15.18 3.89
C PHE A 764 11.97 15.39 2.62
N ALA A 765 11.58 16.30 1.72
CA ALA A 765 12.34 16.67 0.52
C ALA A 765 13.29 17.87 0.74
N ASP A 766 12.83 18.90 1.46
CA ASP A 766 13.44 20.23 1.37
C ASP A 766 14.49 20.54 2.44
N TYR A 767 14.59 19.71 3.50
CA TYR A 767 15.45 20.01 4.65
C TYR A 767 16.27 18.82 5.14
N VAL A 768 17.53 19.11 5.49
CA VAL A 768 18.56 18.11 5.89
C VAL A 768 18.18 17.34 7.16
N THR A 769 17.44 17.95 8.08
CA THR A 769 16.88 17.25 9.25
C THR A 769 15.70 16.36 8.84
N SER A 770 14.85 16.84 7.95
CA SER A 770 13.64 16.15 7.49
C SER A 770 14.01 14.87 6.71
N HIS A 771 15.08 14.92 5.88
CA HIS A 771 15.68 13.72 5.29
C HIS A 771 16.19 12.69 6.31
N GLN A 772 16.67 13.10 7.48
CA GLN A 772 17.16 12.17 8.50
C GLN A 772 16.01 11.44 9.21
N LEU A 773 14.86 12.09 9.42
CA LEU A 773 13.64 11.43 9.88
C LEU A 773 13.23 10.31 8.90
N TRP A 774 13.28 10.61 7.60
CA TRP A 774 12.98 9.68 6.53
C TRP A 774 13.96 8.49 6.48
N LYS A 775 15.26 8.72 6.67
CA LYS A 775 16.26 7.64 6.80
C LYS A 775 16.03 6.74 8.03
N GLU A 776 15.41 7.27 9.09
CA GLU A 776 14.94 6.46 10.22
C GLU A 776 13.54 5.84 10.05
N GLY A 777 12.96 5.93 8.86
CA GLY A 777 11.69 5.26 8.52
C GLY A 777 10.45 6.02 8.96
N ALA A 778 10.56 7.32 9.28
CA ALA A 778 9.39 8.15 9.52
C ALA A 778 8.59 8.36 8.23
N ARG A 779 7.27 8.53 8.38
CA ARG A 779 6.30 8.87 7.33
C ARG A 779 5.80 10.30 7.51
N ALA A 780 5.70 11.06 6.43
CA ALA A 780 5.13 12.40 6.44
C ALA A 780 3.61 12.32 6.30
N MET A 781 2.89 13.08 7.10
CA MET A 781 1.42 13.16 7.08
C MET A 781 0.93 14.33 6.21
N GLY A 782 1.72 14.78 5.24
CA GLY A 782 1.34 15.82 4.27
C GLY A 782 0.63 17.04 4.91
N PRO A 783 -0.63 17.32 4.57
CA PRO A 783 -1.43 18.42 5.11
C PRO A 783 -2.22 18.08 6.39
N ASP A 784 -2.15 16.85 6.91
CA ASP A 784 -2.97 16.35 8.01
C ASP A 784 -2.65 17.08 9.34
N SER A 785 -3.68 17.62 10.03
CA SER A 785 -3.54 18.26 11.35
C SER A 785 -3.18 17.25 12.46
N SER A 786 -2.73 17.71 13.62
CA SER A 786 -2.39 16.86 14.78
C SER A 786 -3.49 15.84 15.14
N GLU A 787 -4.74 16.29 15.20
CA GLU A 787 -5.94 15.49 15.46
C GLU A 787 -6.25 14.56 14.29
N SER A 788 -6.07 15.07 13.06
CA SER A 788 -6.43 14.38 11.83
C SER A 788 -5.48 13.25 11.49
N ALA A 789 -4.18 13.45 11.71
CA ALA A 789 -3.13 12.44 11.61
C ALA A 789 -3.25 11.38 12.72
N PHE A 790 -3.61 11.79 13.95
CA PHE A 790 -3.86 10.86 15.05
C PHE A 790 -5.08 9.97 14.78
N ALA A 791 -6.20 10.58 14.35
CA ALA A 791 -7.41 9.87 13.93
C ALA A 791 -7.17 8.95 12.72
N ARG A 792 -6.33 9.38 11.77
CA ARG A 792 -5.92 8.57 10.61
C ARG A 792 -5.18 7.31 11.03
N VAL A 793 -4.17 7.44 11.90
CA VAL A 793 -3.41 6.29 12.41
C VAL A 793 -4.31 5.33 13.19
N ILE A 794 -5.31 5.83 13.92
CA ILE A 794 -6.31 4.97 14.58
C ILE A 794 -7.15 4.20 13.55
N ALA A 795 -7.58 4.85 12.47
CA ALA A 795 -8.32 4.21 11.38
C ALA A 795 -7.47 3.17 10.63
N GLU A 796 -6.24 3.51 10.24
CA GLU A 796 -5.27 2.60 9.59
C GLU A 796 -5.02 1.35 10.46
N GLU A 797 -4.78 1.51 11.76
CA GLU A 797 -4.61 0.38 12.68
C GLU A 797 -5.89 -0.46 12.87
N PHE A 798 -7.07 0.16 12.75
CA PHE A 798 -8.35 -0.53 12.88
C PHE A 798 -8.62 -1.43 11.67
N ALA A 799 -8.42 -0.93 10.44
CA ALA A 799 -8.48 -1.77 9.23
C ALA A 799 -7.45 -2.89 9.28
N ALA A 800 -6.18 -2.55 9.57
CA ALA A 800 -5.11 -3.53 9.66
C ALA A 800 -5.30 -4.57 10.78
N GLN A 801 -6.25 -4.39 11.72
CA GLN A 801 -6.66 -5.43 12.66
C GLN A 801 -7.85 -6.26 12.16
N LEU A 802 -8.82 -5.65 11.47
CA LEU A 802 -9.92 -6.38 10.84
C LEU A 802 -9.46 -7.28 9.68
N GLU A 803 -8.49 -6.84 8.89
CA GLU A 803 -7.86 -7.65 7.82
C GLU A 803 -7.21 -8.93 8.38
N LYS A 804 -6.42 -8.80 9.46
CA LYS A 804 -5.72 -9.93 10.10
C LYS A 804 -6.66 -10.99 10.68
N ASP A 805 -7.90 -10.61 10.97
CA ASP A 805 -8.92 -11.48 11.57
C ASP A 805 -9.96 -11.95 10.53
N ASP A 806 -9.65 -11.87 9.22
CA ASP A 806 -10.47 -12.28 8.05
C ASP A 806 -11.86 -11.57 7.94
N LYS A 807 -11.93 -10.25 8.19
CA LYS A 807 -13.20 -9.49 8.28
C LYS A 807 -13.34 -8.25 7.40
N LEU A 808 -12.37 -7.97 6.52
CA LEU A 808 -12.41 -6.88 5.52
C LEU A 808 -12.54 -7.45 4.10
#